data_AF-A0A952U816-F1
#
_entry.id   AF-A0A952U816-F1
#
_cell.length_a   1.000
_cell.length_b   1.000
_cell.length_c   1.000
_cell.angle_alpha   90.00
_cell.angle_beta   90.00
_cell.angle_gamma   90.00
#
_symmetry.space_group_name_H-M   'P 1'
#
loop_
_entity.id
_entity.type
_entity.pdbx_description
1 polymer ?
#
loop_
_entity_poly.entity_id
_entity_poly.type
_entity_poly.pdbx_seq_one_letter_code
_entity_poly.pdbx_strand_id
1 'polypeptide(L)'
;MNKVFLLGAYGQNNVGDEALLAAFLRYFGKDNVIVNSAQPALTAQQFGVQAVGTYWNWPPKFSRLKAMLSADLFVFGGGSLIKEIEGSAFSRVMYLFRILFLVLFARLSGKRIAMLGVGMGPLTYPLYKFIGRWCANLTTVIGVRDTASRDLLLSLKVTTPIVVTADAVFTLDLDKQLLAERALPPLYAAPYIAVIPRYSFTATQRTQFVRSCDHLIERYNVRLVMIPFQTSYRAEFDDLAMANTIQSEMRYGTAVDILNSQDIAIVLRVIANADMVLSARLHALIFASLAAVPSVCVSYEVKMHSFMQELGLPWASLSLAELEQGSLPALLDRAWAERPTTHAALPPRVEQIKANARKNFEMLEQPVSAAALGNTSFLQASTIFFVSATIVNGGNYLFNLLLGRWLGPQAFSDLSLIVTLLLVATFITSTISTTAAKFAASYAAEGNLTNLAGLRRWLNRSAWAVGLVLFAALTLGAEPLAQFFNVSSGWLFVIFGAAMPMFLAQSVDRGILQGQTRFLTLAASYQAEMWVRLIFGTLAVLIGWSVSGAVGAVSLSIVATWWVARQAGNPLPEVAAANYSPTERRSVLVYAGPVLLALIGQILINNSDVLIVKRFFDTTSAGQYAALALIGRMVFFATWSVVTTMFPIVAQRHQRGESHRHLLWNALKMVGAVSVGIIIMTLLIPNLIVNILFGEQYLSIAPLLWAYALATTLYSIVNVYVNYWLSVGKSGGTYLVLVGGIMQVILLVLLHQTLSVVVWVQIGLMGSVALTLVVWDQWIMRKSVRPVVTPTEAVEA
;
A
#
# COMPACT_ATOMS: atom_id res chain seq x y z
N MET A 1 15.61 26.34 6.46
CA MET A 1 15.94 25.05 5.82
C MET A 1 14.81 24.07 6.10
N ASN A 2 14.51 23.16 5.17
CA ASN A 2 13.46 22.15 5.34
C ASN A 2 13.84 21.17 6.46
N LYS A 3 12.88 20.77 7.29
CA LYS A 3 13.13 19.74 8.31
C LYS A 3 13.17 18.36 7.63
N VAL A 4 14.25 17.60 7.83
CA VAL A 4 14.52 16.35 7.12
C VAL A 4 14.27 15.14 8.00
N PHE A 5 13.52 14.17 7.48
CA PHE A 5 13.42 12.84 8.06
C PHE A 5 14.37 11.89 7.33
N LEU A 6 15.47 11.53 7.99
CA LEU A 6 16.56 10.76 7.39
C LEU A 6 16.42 9.26 7.71
N LEU A 7 16.28 8.46 6.66
CA LEU A 7 16.11 7.01 6.68
C LEU A 7 17.40 6.32 6.22
N GLY A 8 17.86 5.33 6.98
CA GLY A 8 19.05 4.53 6.66
C GLY A 8 19.28 3.46 7.72
N ALA A 9 20.43 2.77 7.64
CA ALA A 9 20.82 1.72 8.58
C ALA A 9 21.60 2.25 9.82
N TYR A 10 21.21 3.42 10.33
CA TYR A 10 21.92 4.14 11.39
C TYR A 10 21.66 3.57 12.80
N GLY A 11 22.57 3.82 13.73
CA GLY A 11 22.51 3.37 15.12
C GLY A 11 22.73 1.87 15.29
N GLN A 12 23.52 1.27 14.40
CA GLN A 12 23.89 -0.16 14.43
C GLN A 12 25.34 -0.38 14.84
N ASN A 13 26.02 0.66 15.35
CA ASN A 13 27.45 0.65 15.70
C ASN A 13 28.31 0.11 14.54
N ASN A 14 28.00 0.56 13.32
CA ASN A 14 28.76 0.27 12.12
C ASN A 14 29.46 1.55 11.67
N VAL A 15 30.78 1.62 11.83
CA VAL A 15 31.59 2.82 11.56
C VAL A 15 31.31 3.40 10.17
N GLY A 16 31.07 2.55 9.17
CA GLY A 16 30.75 2.98 7.82
C GLY A 16 29.40 3.66 7.67
N ASP A 17 28.34 3.06 8.23
CA ASP A 17 26.98 3.62 8.18
C ASP A 17 26.87 4.89 9.05
N GLU A 18 27.63 4.96 10.15
CA GLU A 18 27.74 6.17 10.98
C GLU A 18 28.52 7.30 10.28
N ALA A 19 29.52 6.98 9.46
CA ALA A 19 30.20 7.96 8.61
C ALA A 19 29.28 8.49 7.49
N LEU A 20 28.45 7.61 6.92
CA LEU A 20 27.40 8.02 6.00
C LEU A 20 26.40 8.98 6.66
N LEU A 21 25.99 8.69 7.91
CA LEU A 21 25.17 9.61 8.70
C LEU A 21 25.86 10.96 8.87
N ALA A 22 27.15 10.97 9.24
CA ALA A 22 27.93 12.19 9.43
C ALA A 22 27.95 13.06 8.14
N ALA A 23 28.06 12.45 6.97
CA ALA A 23 28.01 13.15 5.69
C ALA A 23 26.67 13.87 5.46
N PHE A 24 25.55 13.18 5.71
CA PHE A 24 24.22 13.79 5.61
C PHE A 24 23.99 14.89 6.64
N LEU A 25 24.47 14.71 7.88
CA LEU A 25 24.34 15.72 8.93
C LEU A 25 25.17 16.98 8.65
N ARG A 26 26.35 16.84 8.04
CA ARG A 26 27.18 17.96 7.59
C ARG A 26 26.47 18.80 6.54
N TYR A 27 25.78 18.14 5.60
CA TYR A 27 25.06 18.84 4.52
C TYR A 27 23.77 19.53 5.00
N PHE A 28 22.88 18.81 5.70
CA PHE A 28 21.58 19.35 6.10
C PHE A 28 21.62 20.22 7.37
N GLY A 29 22.69 20.13 8.14
CA GLY A 29 22.79 20.71 9.48
C GLY A 29 22.08 19.84 10.53
N LYS A 30 22.78 19.57 11.63
CA LYS A 30 22.34 18.66 12.71
C LYS A 30 20.95 18.99 13.27
N ASP A 31 20.64 20.28 13.42
CA ASP A 31 19.37 20.76 13.99
C ASP A 31 18.16 20.55 13.06
N ASN A 32 18.39 20.38 11.76
CA ASN A 32 17.33 20.22 10.77
C ASN A 32 17.00 18.75 10.50
N VAL A 33 17.76 17.79 11.06
CA VAL A 33 17.63 16.37 10.73
C VAL A 33 17.05 15.59 11.92
N ILE A 34 16.00 14.83 11.64
CA ILE A 34 15.52 13.78 12.52
C ILE A 34 15.99 12.44 11.95
N VAL A 35 16.85 11.75 12.70
CA VAL A 35 17.45 10.48 12.29
C VAL A 35 16.57 9.31 12.71
N ASN A 36 16.21 8.45 11.77
CA ASN A 36 15.61 7.16 12.07
C ASN A 36 16.74 6.16 12.38
N SER A 37 16.91 5.82 13.66
CA SER A 37 18.03 5.04 14.21
C SER A 37 17.58 3.74 14.90
N ALA A 38 18.39 2.69 14.84
CA ALA A 38 18.14 1.44 15.55
C ALA A 38 18.35 1.60 17.07
N GLN A 39 19.27 2.46 17.49
CA GLN A 39 19.56 2.81 18.89
C GLN A 39 19.51 4.34 19.07
N PRO A 40 18.30 4.94 19.17
CA PRO A 40 18.14 6.40 19.12
C PRO A 40 18.90 7.17 20.20
N ALA A 41 18.99 6.63 21.42
CA ALA A 41 19.69 7.28 22.52
C ALA A 41 21.19 7.42 22.24
N LEU A 42 21.82 6.36 21.70
CA LEU A 42 23.23 6.37 21.35
C LEU A 42 23.52 7.29 20.17
N THR A 43 22.69 7.23 19.11
CA THR A 43 22.83 8.15 17.98
C THR A 43 22.68 9.61 18.40
N ALA A 44 21.72 9.91 19.28
CA ALA A 44 21.53 11.26 19.79
C ALA A 44 22.73 11.75 20.61
N GLN A 45 23.30 10.89 21.46
CA GLN A 45 24.48 11.19 22.27
C GLN A 45 25.73 11.41 21.41
N GLN A 46 25.97 10.54 20.42
CA GLN A 46 27.17 10.56 19.58
C GLN A 46 27.19 11.74 18.61
N PHE A 47 26.05 12.06 17.99
CA PHE A 47 25.99 13.08 16.93
C PHE A 47 25.38 14.41 17.37
N GLY A 48 24.70 14.46 18.51
CA GLY A 48 24.00 15.65 19.00
C GLY A 48 22.74 15.96 18.17
N VAL A 49 21.95 14.94 17.82
CA VAL A 49 20.81 15.05 16.88
C VAL A 49 19.53 14.48 17.46
N GLN A 50 18.38 14.92 16.93
CA GLN A 50 17.11 14.28 17.25
C GLN A 50 17.05 12.89 16.57
N ALA A 51 16.86 11.83 17.34
CA ALA A 51 16.74 10.47 16.82
C ALA A 51 15.45 9.76 17.26
N VAL A 52 14.86 8.97 16.38
CA VAL A 52 13.66 8.14 16.64
C VAL A 52 13.88 6.69 16.26
N GLY A 53 13.19 5.78 16.95
CA GLY A 53 13.38 4.33 16.81
C GLY A 53 12.94 3.75 15.47
N THR A 54 13.79 2.91 14.88
CA THR A 54 13.55 2.25 13.60
C THR A 54 12.75 0.95 13.71
N TYR A 55 13.02 0.15 14.74
CA TYR A 55 12.55 -1.24 14.90
C TYR A 55 11.99 -1.47 16.31
N TRP A 56 10.75 -1.99 16.37
CA TRP A 56 10.21 -3.03 17.28
C TRP A 56 8.70 -2.89 17.53
N ASN A 57 8.11 -1.72 17.26
CA ASN A 57 6.69 -1.51 17.53
C ASN A 57 5.98 -1.14 16.22
N TRP A 58 5.33 -2.13 15.61
CA TRP A 58 4.17 -1.87 14.75
C TRP A 58 2.91 -2.08 15.61
N PRO A 59 2.02 -1.08 15.74
CA PRO A 59 2.02 0.21 15.05
C PRO A 59 3.14 1.17 15.53
N PRO A 60 3.61 2.09 14.66
CA PRO A 60 4.71 3.00 14.98
C PRO A 60 4.37 3.85 16.22
N LYS A 61 5.33 3.99 17.14
CA LYS A 61 5.16 4.87 18.32
C LYS A 61 4.78 6.28 17.88
N PHE A 62 3.93 6.95 18.66
CA PHE A 62 3.47 8.31 18.40
C PHE A 62 4.61 9.30 18.15
N SER A 63 5.76 9.13 18.80
CA SER A 63 6.97 9.94 18.59
C SER A 63 7.52 9.88 17.17
N ARG A 64 7.48 8.70 16.52
CA ARG A 64 7.91 8.53 15.13
C ARG A 64 6.93 9.17 14.16
N LEU A 65 5.63 8.99 14.38
CA LEU A 65 4.59 9.64 13.56
C LEU A 65 4.68 11.17 13.66
N LYS A 66 4.85 11.71 14.87
CA LYS A 66 5.05 13.15 15.09
C LYS A 66 6.30 13.67 14.35
N ALA A 67 7.41 12.94 14.43
CA ALA A 67 8.63 13.28 13.70
C ALA A 67 8.41 13.31 12.19
N MET A 68 7.77 12.27 11.65
CA MET A 68 7.43 12.14 10.23
C MET A 68 6.50 13.27 9.74
N LEU A 69 5.49 13.66 10.53
CA LEU A 69 4.59 14.76 10.20
C LEU A 69 5.30 16.13 10.23
N SER A 70 6.26 16.30 11.14
CA SER A 70 7.01 17.55 11.29
C SER A 70 8.08 17.78 10.22
N ALA A 71 8.41 16.76 9.42
CA ALA A 71 9.40 16.85 8.36
C ALA A 71 8.78 17.36 7.05
N ASP A 72 9.56 18.07 6.25
CA ASP A 72 9.18 18.59 4.93
C ASP A 72 9.76 17.73 3.80
N LEU A 73 10.86 17.01 4.08
CA LEU A 73 11.58 16.16 3.15
C LEU A 73 11.91 14.82 3.80
N PHE A 74 11.62 13.73 3.08
CA PHE A 74 12.04 12.38 3.44
C PHE A 74 13.26 12.00 2.60
N VAL A 75 14.37 11.67 3.26
CA VAL A 75 15.61 11.25 2.59
C VAL A 75 15.89 9.79 2.91
N PHE A 76 15.91 8.96 1.88
CA PHE A 76 16.48 7.64 1.91
C PHE A 76 17.98 7.78 1.61
N GLY A 77 18.79 7.80 2.67
CA GLY A 77 20.22 8.09 2.61
C GLY A 77 21.06 6.82 2.64
N GLY A 78 21.66 6.48 1.49
CA GLY A 78 22.59 5.37 1.29
C GLY A 78 22.05 3.96 1.58
N GLY A 79 22.95 2.98 1.58
CA GLY A 79 22.64 1.57 1.75
C GLY A 79 21.76 0.98 0.64
N SER A 80 21.20 -0.22 0.86
CA SER A 80 20.25 -0.87 -0.06
C SER A 80 18.88 -0.94 0.60
N LEU A 81 18.04 0.08 0.39
CA LEU A 81 16.75 0.26 1.06
C LEU A 81 15.58 -0.44 0.35
N ILE A 82 15.74 -0.76 -0.93
CA ILE A 82 14.79 -1.58 -1.69
C ILE A 82 15.56 -2.83 -2.16
N LYS A 83 15.57 -3.85 -1.30
CA LYS A 83 16.17 -5.15 -1.58
C LYS A 83 15.35 -6.29 -1.02
N GLU A 84 15.59 -7.48 -1.55
CA GLU A 84 15.19 -8.71 -0.90
C GLU A 84 16.07 -8.94 0.34
N ILE A 85 15.42 -9.18 1.48
CA ILE A 85 16.11 -9.52 2.73
C ILE A 85 16.08 -11.04 2.94
N GLU A 86 17.10 -11.54 3.61
CA GLU A 86 17.11 -12.93 4.09
C GLU A 86 16.11 -13.09 5.25
N GLY A 87 15.49 -14.27 5.35
CA GLY A 87 14.48 -14.58 6.37
C GLY A 87 13.29 -15.38 5.85
N SER A 88 12.20 -15.41 6.62
CA SER A 88 10.96 -16.09 6.21
C SER A 88 10.25 -15.31 5.09
N ALA A 89 9.34 -15.98 4.36
CA ALA A 89 8.52 -15.30 3.35
C ALA A 89 7.71 -14.13 3.94
N PHE A 90 7.29 -14.27 5.20
CA PHE A 90 6.57 -13.23 5.93
C PHE A 90 7.44 -12.00 6.22
N SER A 91 8.66 -12.18 6.76
CA SER A 91 9.54 -11.04 7.08
C SER A 91 9.94 -10.25 5.83
N ARG A 92 10.20 -10.97 4.74
CA ARG A 92 10.44 -10.43 3.40
C ARG A 92 9.33 -9.48 2.96
N VAL A 93 8.08 -9.97 2.95
CA VAL A 93 6.92 -9.21 2.51
C VAL A 93 6.66 -8.01 3.43
N MET A 94 6.77 -8.18 4.75
CA MET A 94 6.57 -7.10 5.72
C MET A 94 7.59 -5.96 5.57
N TYR A 95 8.85 -6.28 5.27
CA TYR A 95 9.87 -5.27 4.99
C TYR A 95 9.46 -4.37 3.82
N LEU A 96 8.95 -4.97 2.74
CA LEU A 96 8.53 -4.22 1.55
C LEU A 96 7.30 -3.35 1.81
N PHE A 97 6.29 -3.90 2.48
CA PHE A 97 5.10 -3.13 2.88
C PHE A 97 5.46 -1.96 3.79
N ARG A 98 6.49 -2.10 4.63
CA ARG A 98 6.98 -0.99 5.46
C ARG A 98 7.61 0.12 4.62
N ILE A 99 8.43 -0.22 3.63
CA ILE A 99 9.01 0.79 2.73
C ILE A 99 7.90 1.47 1.92
N LEU A 100 6.96 0.69 1.38
CA LEU A 100 5.79 1.21 0.68
C LEU A 100 4.96 2.14 1.59
N PHE A 101 4.75 1.76 2.85
CA PHE A 101 4.06 2.61 3.83
C PHE A 101 4.79 3.93 4.06
N LEU A 102 6.12 3.94 4.21
CA LEU A 102 6.89 5.18 4.42
C LEU A 102 6.79 6.11 3.20
N VAL A 103 6.93 5.54 1.99
CA VAL A 103 6.83 6.30 0.74
C VAL A 103 5.41 6.84 0.55
N LEU A 104 4.38 5.99 0.75
CA LEU A 104 2.98 6.41 0.68
C LEU A 104 2.68 7.47 1.74
N PHE A 105 3.07 7.28 2.99
CA PHE A 105 2.83 8.23 4.06
C PHE A 105 3.41 9.61 3.73
N ALA A 106 4.67 9.65 3.30
CA ALA A 106 5.32 10.90 2.91
C ALA A 106 4.57 11.55 1.74
N ARG A 107 4.19 10.77 0.73
CA ARG A 107 3.47 11.27 -0.45
C ARG A 107 2.05 11.76 -0.13
N LEU A 108 1.30 11.01 0.68
CA LEU A 108 -0.05 11.33 1.15
C LEU A 108 -0.05 12.56 2.07
N SER A 109 1.05 12.79 2.78
CA SER A 109 1.27 13.98 3.62
C SER A 109 1.81 15.19 2.83
N GLY A 110 1.87 15.11 1.50
CA GLY A 110 2.35 16.19 0.62
C GLY A 110 3.86 16.46 0.71
N LYS A 111 4.64 15.54 1.29
CA LYS A 111 6.09 15.72 1.52
C LYS A 111 6.90 15.29 0.31
N ARG A 112 8.06 15.91 0.11
CA ARG A 112 9.03 15.51 -0.92
C ARG A 112 9.78 14.26 -0.47
N ILE A 113 10.16 13.42 -1.43
CA ILE A 113 10.90 12.17 -1.17
C ILE A 113 12.14 12.16 -2.06
N ALA A 114 13.31 11.96 -1.46
CA ALA A 114 14.59 11.84 -2.16
C ALA A 114 15.29 10.53 -1.79
N MET A 115 15.80 9.83 -2.80
CA MET A 115 16.75 8.72 -2.64
C MET A 115 18.12 9.24 -3.03
N LEU A 116 19.09 9.20 -2.11
CA LEU A 116 20.41 9.79 -2.28
C LEU A 116 21.48 8.72 -2.03
N GLY A 117 22.23 8.36 -3.08
CA GLY A 117 23.30 7.38 -3.02
C GLY A 117 22.82 5.98 -2.66
N VAL A 118 21.59 5.62 -3.01
CA VAL A 118 20.96 4.34 -2.62
C VAL A 118 21.30 3.25 -3.65
N GLY A 119 21.64 2.05 -3.18
CA GLY A 119 21.74 0.84 -3.99
C GLY A 119 20.39 0.14 -4.13
N MET A 120 20.11 -0.42 -5.30
CA MET A 120 18.85 -1.11 -5.60
C MET A 120 19.07 -2.62 -5.80
N GLY A 121 18.21 -3.42 -5.16
CA GLY A 121 18.16 -4.86 -5.35
C GLY A 121 19.12 -5.69 -4.48
N PRO A 122 19.18 -7.02 -4.73
CA PRO A 122 18.47 -7.74 -5.81
C PRO A 122 16.94 -7.75 -5.65
N LEU A 123 16.23 -7.76 -6.79
CA LEU A 123 14.76 -7.87 -6.90
C LEU A 123 14.41 -8.98 -7.91
N THR A 124 14.39 -10.21 -7.41
CA THR A 124 14.10 -11.44 -8.13
C THR A 124 12.59 -11.68 -8.27
N TYR A 125 11.80 -11.48 -7.20
CA TYR A 125 10.37 -11.83 -7.20
C TYR A 125 9.48 -10.79 -7.91
N PRO A 126 8.41 -11.20 -8.63
CA PRO A 126 7.50 -10.28 -9.33
C PRO A 126 6.86 -9.21 -8.43
N LEU A 127 6.49 -9.57 -7.20
CA LEU A 127 5.93 -8.63 -6.22
C LEU A 127 6.93 -7.54 -5.82
N TYR A 128 8.21 -7.92 -5.68
CA TYR A 128 9.30 -7.00 -5.35
C TYR A 128 9.58 -6.02 -6.49
N LYS A 129 9.58 -6.52 -7.72
CA LYS A 129 9.67 -5.71 -8.94
C LYS A 129 8.51 -4.71 -9.03
N PHE A 130 7.29 -5.16 -8.76
CA PHE A 130 6.09 -4.31 -8.79
C PHE A 130 6.14 -3.19 -7.74
N ILE A 131 6.38 -3.54 -6.47
CA ILE A 131 6.42 -2.57 -5.37
C ILE A 131 7.64 -1.64 -5.50
N GLY A 132 8.81 -2.16 -5.88
CA GLY A 132 10.01 -1.37 -6.14
C GLY A 132 9.77 -0.31 -7.23
N ARG A 133 9.12 -0.69 -8.33
CA ARG A 133 8.70 0.23 -9.39
C ARG A 133 7.75 1.31 -8.86
N TRP A 134 6.76 0.93 -8.06
CA TRP A 134 5.82 1.87 -7.46
C TRP A 134 6.51 2.87 -6.52
N CYS A 135 7.34 2.38 -5.60
CA CYS A 135 8.09 3.24 -4.67
C CYS A 135 9.00 4.23 -5.41
N ALA A 136 9.71 3.76 -6.44
CA ALA A 136 10.56 4.62 -7.28
C ALA A 136 9.72 5.71 -7.98
N ASN A 137 8.61 5.37 -8.62
CA ASN A 137 7.75 6.35 -9.30
C ASN A 137 7.03 7.32 -8.35
N LEU A 138 6.89 6.98 -7.07
CA LEU A 138 6.36 7.90 -6.05
C LEU A 138 7.44 8.85 -5.48
N THR A 139 8.71 8.57 -5.75
CA THR A 139 9.85 9.37 -5.28
C THR A 139 10.06 10.59 -6.18
N THR A 140 10.41 11.74 -5.59
CA THR A 140 10.62 12.99 -6.32
C THR A 140 11.99 13.05 -6.98
N VAL A 141 13.03 12.57 -6.30
CA VAL A 141 14.43 12.62 -6.73
C VAL A 141 15.08 11.26 -6.52
N ILE A 142 15.70 10.70 -7.56
CA ILE A 142 16.34 9.37 -7.52
C ILE A 142 17.83 9.48 -7.91
N GLY A 143 18.69 9.48 -6.90
CA GLY A 143 20.14 9.29 -7.02
C GLY A 143 20.51 7.86 -6.58
N VAL A 144 21.03 7.07 -7.52
CA VAL A 144 21.51 5.70 -7.25
C VAL A 144 23.03 5.65 -7.23
N ARG A 145 23.59 4.82 -6.34
CA ARG A 145 25.04 4.77 -6.12
C ARG A 145 25.84 4.16 -7.27
N ASP A 146 25.23 3.28 -8.05
CA ASP A 146 25.94 2.48 -9.06
C ASP A 146 25.09 2.24 -10.31
N THR A 147 25.76 1.91 -11.41
CA THR A 147 25.14 1.66 -12.72
C THR A 147 24.22 0.44 -12.71
N ALA A 148 24.56 -0.61 -11.96
CA ALA A 148 23.72 -1.80 -11.83
C ALA A 148 22.34 -1.46 -11.22
N SER A 149 22.32 -0.58 -10.21
CA SER A 149 21.09 -0.08 -9.59
C SER A 149 20.24 0.74 -10.56
N ARG A 150 20.86 1.57 -11.42
CA ARG A 150 20.18 2.31 -12.49
C ARG A 150 19.56 1.34 -13.50
N ASP A 151 20.34 0.37 -13.97
CA ASP A 151 19.91 -0.55 -15.02
C ASP A 151 18.76 -1.44 -14.53
N LEU A 152 18.78 -1.83 -13.24
CA LEU A 152 17.66 -2.48 -12.59
C LEU A 152 16.39 -1.60 -12.61
N LEU A 153 16.47 -0.33 -12.22
CA LEU A 153 15.32 0.59 -12.24
C LEU A 153 14.78 0.81 -13.67
N LEU A 154 15.66 0.92 -14.67
CA LEU A 154 15.29 1.02 -16.08
C LEU A 154 14.55 -0.23 -16.56
N SER A 155 15.04 -1.43 -16.19
CA SER A 155 14.36 -2.70 -16.51
C SER A 155 12.95 -2.79 -15.92
N LEU A 156 12.71 -2.09 -14.81
CA LEU A 156 11.40 -1.99 -14.15
C LEU A 156 10.47 -0.95 -14.79
N LYS A 157 10.91 -0.22 -15.83
CA LYS A 157 10.14 0.85 -16.49
C LYS A 157 9.72 1.96 -15.50
N VAL A 158 10.67 2.41 -14.69
CA VAL A 158 10.53 3.62 -13.86
C VAL A 158 10.57 4.84 -14.75
N THR A 159 9.65 5.78 -14.55
CA THR A 159 9.49 7.00 -15.36
C THR A 159 10.16 8.22 -14.73
N THR A 160 10.42 8.19 -13.42
CA THR A 160 11.16 9.25 -12.73
C THR A 160 12.61 9.27 -13.22
N PRO A 161 13.22 10.44 -13.50
CA PRO A 161 14.62 10.54 -13.89
C PRO A 161 15.56 9.93 -12.84
N ILE A 162 16.52 9.12 -13.29
CA ILE A 162 17.49 8.43 -12.45
C ILE A 162 18.88 9.00 -12.74
N VAL A 163 19.57 9.45 -11.69
CA VAL A 163 20.95 9.94 -11.79
C VAL A 163 21.87 8.95 -11.07
N VAL A 164 22.96 8.56 -11.73
CA VAL A 164 24.02 7.79 -11.08
C VAL A 164 24.91 8.77 -10.33
N THR A 165 25.03 8.56 -9.03
CA THR A 165 25.84 9.33 -8.09
C THR A 165 26.92 8.42 -7.51
N ALA A 166 27.37 8.68 -6.29
CA ALA A 166 28.24 7.79 -5.53
C ALA A 166 27.85 7.79 -4.05
N ASP A 167 28.57 7.03 -3.23
CA ASP A 167 28.33 6.97 -1.79
C ASP A 167 28.60 8.33 -1.13
N ALA A 168 27.70 8.83 -0.28
CA ALA A 168 27.82 10.17 0.29
C ALA A 168 29.01 10.30 1.27
N VAL A 169 29.58 9.19 1.74
CA VAL A 169 30.84 9.20 2.51
C VAL A 169 31.97 9.93 1.76
N PHE A 170 31.97 9.91 0.42
CA PHE A 170 32.96 10.63 -0.38
C PHE A 170 32.87 12.16 -0.28
N THR A 171 31.79 12.72 0.27
CA THR A 171 31.69 14.16 0.53
C THR A 171 32.24 14.58 1.89
N LEU A 172 32.77 13.63 2.66
CA LEU A 172 33.53 13.97 3.87
C LEU A 172 34.88 14.55 3.45
N ASP A 173 35.10 15.81 3.78
CA ASP A 173 36.44 16.39 3.67
C ASP A 173 37.33 15.77 4.74
N LEU A 174 38.41 15.12 4.30
CA LEU A 174 39.53 14.78 5.15
C LEU A 174 40.25 16.07 5.50
N ASP A 175 39.76 16.81 6.50
CA ASP A 175 40.47 17.99 6.97
C ASP A 175 41.90 17.58 7.34
N LYS A 176 42.90 18.26 6.76
CA LYS A 176 44.31 18.04 7.07
C LYS A 176 44.58 18.21 8.59
N GLN A 177 43.75 18.98 9.29
CA GLN A 177 43.76 19.10 10.75
C GLN A 177 43.34 17.82 11.49
N LEU A 178 42.34 17.09 11.00
CA LEU A 178 41.84 15.85 11.62
C LEU A 178 42.89 14.71 11.59
N LEU A 179 43.76 14.75 10.57
CA LEU A 179 44.92 13.86 10.43
C LEU A 179 46.14 14.33 11.26
N ALA A 180 46.21 15.62 11.62
CA ALA A 180 47.37 16.24 12.26
C ALA A 180 47.27 16.42 13.79
N GLU A 181 46.07 16.49 14.37
CA GLU A 181 45.89 17.00 15.76
C GLU A 181 46.13 15.99 16.90
N ARG A 182 46.40 14.71 16.62
CA ARG A 182 46.80 13.73 17.64
C ARG A 182 47.92 12.85 17.11
N ALA A 183 49.07 12.85 17.79
CA ALA A 183 50.14 11.89 17.52
C ALA A 183 49.56 10.47 17.56
N LEU A 184 49.76 9.71 16.49
CA LEU A 184 49.44 8.29 16.49
C LEU A 184 50.28 7.61 17.59
N PRO A 185 49.72 6.63 18.32
CA PRO A 185 50.50 5.84 19.27
C PRO A 185 51.81 5.29 18.65
N PRO A 186 52.88 5.08 19.44
CA PRO A 186 54.18 4.60 18.93
C PRO A 186 54.11 3.31 18.11
N LEU A 187 53.06 2.52 18.36
CA LEU A 187 52.66 1.32 17.63
C LEU A 187 52.58 1.49 16.11
N TYR A 188 52.26 2.71 15.64
CA TYR A 188 52.05 3.06 14.25
C TYR A 188 53.29 3.70 13.59
N ALA A 189 54.45 3.66 14.25
CA ALA A 189 55.72 4.17 13.71
C ALA A 189 56.45 3.17 12.78
N ALA A 190 56.08 1.87 12.85
CA ALA A 190 56.53 0.84 11.93
C ALA A 190 55.52 0.66 10.78
N PRO A 191 55.94 0.17 9.59
CA PRO A 191 55.00 -0.09 8.51
C PRO A 191 53.93 -1.09 8.95
N TYR A 192 52.67 -0.77 8.66
CA TYR A 192 51.54 -1.58 9.10
C TYR A 192 50.41 -1.65 8.08
N ILE A 193 49.70 -2.77 8.12
CA ILE A 193 48.55 -3.04 7.26
C ILE A 193 47.28 -2.99 8.11
N ALA A 194 46.31 -2.19 7.69
CA ALA A 194 44.99 -2.17 8.32
C ALA A 194 44.16 -3.35 7.78
N VAL A 195 43.69 -4.22 8.67
CA VAL A 195 42.94 -5.44 8.34
C VAL A 195 41.52 -5.34 8.87
N ILE A 196 40.53 -5.46 8.01
CA ILE A 196 39.12 -5.33 8.37
C ILE A 196 38.40 -6.65 8.07
N PRO A 197 38.33 -7.57 9.04
CA PRO A 197 37.62 -8.83 8.89
C PRO A 197 36.10 -8.61 8.93
N ARG A 198 35.35 -9.66 8.57
CA ARG A 198 33.89 -9.67 8.67
C ARG A 198 33.43 -10.86 9.49
N TYR A 199 32.45 -10.65 10.36
CA TYR A 199 31.86 -11.70 11.22
C TYR A 199 31.41 -12.97 10.47
N SER A 200 31.08 -12.87 9.17
CA SER A 200 30.43 -13.93 8.41
C SER A 200 31.38 -14.98 7.81
N PHE A 201 32.68 -14.95 8.13
CA PHE A 201 33.62 -15.93 7.58
C PHE A 201 33.34 -17.34 8.09
N THR A 202 33.30 -18.31 7.18
CA THR A 202 33.27 -19.73 7.53
C THR A 202 34.59 -20.16 8.17
N ALA A 203 34.62 -21.35 8.79
CA ALA A 203 35.86 -21.89 9.36
C ALA A 203 36.98 -21.98 8.30
N THR A 204 36.68 -22.49 7.11
CA THR A 204 37.64 -22.60 6.00
C THR A 204 38.15 -21.23 5.53
N GLN A 205 37.24 -20.28 5.32
CA GLN A 205 37.59 -18.91 4.92
C GLN A 205 38.48 -18.24 5.96
N ARG A 206 38.13 -18.39 7.25
CA ARG A 206 38.91 -17.86 8.36
C ARG A 206 40.31 -18.44 8.41
N THR A 207 40.47 -19.76 8.27
CA THR A 207 41.79 -20.41 8.24
C THR A 207 42.67 -19.86 7.11
N GLN A 208 42.13 -19.69 5.90
CA GLN A 208 42.90 -19.12 4.79
C GLN A 208 43.22 -17.64 4.99
N PHE A 209 42.31 -16.89 5.62
CA PHE A 209 42.54 -15.50 5.98
C PHE A 209 43.65 -15.35 7.04
N VAL A 210 43.64 -16.19 8.08
CA VAL A 210 44.71 -16.30 9.11
C VAL A 210 46.07 -16.56 8.47
N ARG A 211 46.15 -17.56 7.58
CA ARG A 211 47.39 -17.87 6.85
C ARG A 211 47.90 -16.69 6.01
N SER A 212 46.98 -15.94 5.40
CA SER A 212 47.32 -14.77 4.60
C SER A 212 47.83 -13.62 5.46
N CYS A 213 47.29 -13.44 6.67
CA CYS A 213 47.80 -12.48 7.65
C CYS A 213 49.20 -12.87 8.16
N ASP A 214 49.41 -14.15 8.50
CA ASP A 214 50.74 -14.64 8.93
C ASP A 214 51.79 -14.46 7.81
N HIS A 215 51.42 -14.74 6.55
CA HIS A 215 52.27 -14.53 5.37
C HIS A 215 52.73 -13.07 5.21
N LEU A 216 51.85 -12.10 5.46
CA LEU A 216 52.20 -10.68 5.40
C LEU A 216 53.28 -10.31 6.43
N ILE A 217 53.12 -10.78 7.68
CA ILE A 217 54.06 -10.51 8.77
C ILE A 217 55.41 -11.17 8.46
N GLU A 218 55.41 -12.45 8.08
CA GLU A 218 56.62 -13.22 7.81
C GLU A 218 57.41 -12.67 6.62
N ARG A 219 56.74 -12.28 5.53
CA ARG A 219 57.39 -11.84 4.30
C ARG A 219 57.86 -10.39 4.34
N TYR A 220 57.11 -9.51 4.99
CA TYR A 220 57.33 -8.06 4.89
C TYR A 220 57.70 -7.40 6.22
N ASN A 221 57.76 -8.16 7.33
CA ASN A 221 58.09 -7.67 8.66
C ASN A 221 57.24 -6.45 9.07
N VAL A 222 55.93 -6.54 8.80
CA VAL A 222 54.94 -5.51 9.09
C VAL A 222 54.14 -5.84 10.34
N ARG A 223 53.55 -4.82 10.97
CA ARG A 223 52.49 -5.03 11.96
C ARG A 223 51.13 -5.09 11.29
N LEU A 224 50.18 -5.79 11.89
CA LEU A 224 48.78 -5.74 11.45
C LEU A 224 47.93 -5.00 12.48
N VAL A 225 47.04 -4.14 12.00
CA VAL A 225 46.07 -3.45 12.86
C VAL A 225 44.68 -3.89 12.42
N MET A 226 44.05 -4.76 13.22
CA MET A 226 42.70 -5.23 12.97
C MET A 226 41.67 -4.21 13.46
N ILE A 227 40.75 -3.82 12.58
CA ILE A 227 39.72 -2.82 12.89
C ILE A 227 38.34 -3.45 12.68
N PRO A 228 37.60 -3.80 13.75
CA PRO A 228 36.24 -4.28 13.63
C PRO A 228 35.30 -3.11 13.28
N PHE A 229 34.59 -3.22 12.16
CA PHE A 229 33.73 -2.13 11.65
C PHE A 229 32.32 -2.15 12.25
N GLN A 230 31.83 -3.32 12.66
CA GLN A 230 30.52 -3.47 13.29
C GLN A 230 30.65 -4.22 14.61
N THR A 231 30.28 -3.59 15.73
CA THR A 231 30.41 -4.19 17.07
C THR A 231 29.16 -3.98 17.91
N SER A 232 28.92 -4.85 18.89
CA SER A 232 27.99 -4.58 20.01
C SER A 232 26.53 -4.26 19.64
N TYR A 233 26.07 -4.52 18.40
CA TYR A 233 24.68 -4.33 17.98
C TYR A 233 23.85 -5.61 18.13
N ARG A 234 24.35 -6.73 17.59
CA ARG A 234 23.82 -8.08 17.81
C ARG A 234 25.01 -9.04 17.87
N ALA A 235 24.96 -10.03 18.75
CA ALA A 235 26.06 -10.99 18.93
C ALA A 235 26.43 -11.71 17.62
N GLU A 236 25.45 -11.97 16.75
CA GLU A 236 25.65 -12.62 15.44
C GLU A 236 26.37 -11.73 14.40
N PHE A 237 26.43 -10.41 14.62
CA PHE A 237 26.96 -9.43 13.68
C PHE A 237 28.13 -8.64 14.27
N ASP A 238 29.03 -9.35 14.98
CA ASP A 238 30.14 -8.73 15.70
C ASP A 238 31.50 -9.03 15.04
N ASP A 239 32.08 -8.03 14.37
CA ASP A 239 33.39 -8.12 13.76
C ASP A 239 34.52 -8.21 14.80
N LEU A 240 34.29 -7.73 16.04
CA LEU A 240 35.29 -7.80 17.11
C LEU A 240 35.53 -9.25 17.54
N ALA A 241 34.46 -10.03 17.65
CA ALA A 241 34.55 -11.46 17.96
C ALA A 241 35.38 -12.20 16.89
N MET A 242 35.16 -11.88 15.61
CA MET A 242 35.94 -12.45 14.51
C MET A 242 37.40 -11.99 14.55
N ALA A 243 37.67 -10.71 14.80
CA ALA A 243 39.05 -10.19 14.92
C ALA A 243 39.84 -10.88 16.04
N ASN A 244 39.23 -11.03 17.23
CA ASN A 244 39.84 -11.77 18.34
C ASN A 244 40.12 -13.23 17.99
N THR A 245 39.18 -13.89 17.29
CA THR A 245 39.34 -15.28 16.86
C THR A 245 40.52 -15.41 15.89
N ILE A 246 40.58 -14.56 14.85
CA ILE A 246 41.68 -14.56 13.88
C ILE A 246 43.02 -14.32 14.59
N GLN A 247 43.11 -13.31 15.47
CA GLN A 247 44.34 -13.03 16.22
C GLN A 247 44.81 -14.23 17.06
N SER A 248 43.88 -14.94 17.72
CA SER A 248 44.20 -16.12 18.54
C SER A 248 44.63 -17.35 17.72
N GLU A 249 44.17 -17.46 16.47
CA GLU A 249 44.54 -18.55 15.55
C GLU A 249 45.85 -18.27 14.78
N MET A 250 46.34 -17.03 14.79
CA MET A 250 47.58 -16.62 14.09
C MET A 250 48.85 -17.08 14.80
N ARG A 251 49.84 -17.52 14.02
CA ARG A 251 51.19 -17.82 14.53
C ARG A 251 51.88 -16.58 15.06
N TYR A 252 51.68 -15.44 14.41
CA TYR A 252 52.28 -14.16 14.77
C TYR A 252 51.28 -13.19 15.42
N GLY A 253 50.30 -13.72 16.18
CA GLY A 253 49.23 -12.91 16.81
C GLY A 253 49.71 -11.78 17.73
N THR A 254 50.94 -11.86 18.27
CA THR A 254 51.56 -10.79 19.09
C THR A 254 52.01 -9.57 18.29
N ALA A 255 52.14 -9.69 16.96
CA ALA A 255 52.41 -8.57 16.04
C ALA A 255 51.13 -7.94 15.47
N VAL A 256 49.97 -8.35 16.01
CA VAL A 256 48.65 -7.87 15.61
C VAL A 256 48.03 -7.09 16.76
N ASP A 257 47.51 -5.90 16.47
CA ASP A 257 46.78 -5.07 17.42
C ASP A 257 45.32 -4.91 16.98
N ILE A 258 44.38 -4.92 17.93
CA ILE A 258 42.95 -4.74 17.64
C ILE A 258 42.51 -3.34 18.07
N LEU A 259 42.16 -2.49 17.10
CA LEU A 259 41.62 -1.15 17.33
C LEU A 259 40.09 -1.20 17.40
N ASN A 260 39.56 -1.48 18.59
CA ASN A 260 38.12 -1.41 18.83
C ASN A 260 37.68 0.04 19.12
N SER A 261 37.35 0.81 18.08
CA SER A 261 36.84 2.18 18.22
C SER A 261 35.67 2.44 17.28
N GLN A 262 34.63 3.09 17.81
CA GLN A 262 33.47 3.58 17.05
C GLN A 262 33.62 5.05 16.64
N ASP A 263 34.76 5.68 16.96
CA ASP A 263 35.07 7.03 16.53
C ASP A 263 35.60 7.01 15.09
N ILE A 264 34.76 7.53 14.18
CA ILE A 264 35.04 7.63 12.74
C ILE A 264 36.38 8.34 12.49
N ALA A 265 36.71 9.39 13.26
CA ALA A 265 37.94 10.15 13.09
C ALA A 265 39.18 9.31 13.41
N ILE A 266 39.11 8.50 14.48
CA ILE A 266 40.21 7.60 14.88
C ILE A 266 40.41 6.51 13.84
N VAL A 267 39.34 5.83 13.43
CA VAL A 267 39.40 4.74 12.45
C VAL A 267 39.94 5.24 11.11
N LEU A 268 39.44 6.38 10.65
CA LEU A 268 39.88 6.99 9.40
C LEU A 268 41.36 7.36 9.45
N ARG A 269 41.85 7.94 10.56
CA ARG A 269 43.26 8.32 10.71
C ARG A 269 44.17 7.10 10.68
N VAL A 270 43.79 6.00 11.31
CA VAL A 270 44.55 4.74 11.25
C VAL A 270 44.54 4.16 9.84
N ILE A 271 43.41 4.19 9.13
CA ILE A 271 43.39 3.74 7.74
C ILE A 271 44.25 4.64 6.84
N ALA A 272 44.22 5.96 7.03
CA ALA A 272 44.93 6.92 6.20
C ALA A 272 46.46 6.87 6.35
N ASN A 273 46.96 6.37 7.48
CA ASN A 273 48.39 6.21 7.73
C ASN A 273 48.87 4.77 7.50
N ALA A 274 47.99 3.86 7.06
CA ALA A 274 48.38 2.49 6.77
C ALA A 274 49.12 2.42 5.43
N ASP A 275 50.04 1.47 5.33
CA ASP A 275 50.76 1.17 4.11
C ASP A 275 49.88 0.49 3.04
N MET A 276 48.92 -0.30 3.51
CA MET A 276 47.96 -1.03 2.69
C MET A 276 46.75 -1.38 3.56
N VAL A 277 45.59 -1.57 2.92
CA VAL A 277 44.35 -2.01 3.58
C VAL A 277 43.89 -3.35 3.01
N LEU A 278 43.64 -4.34 3.86
CA LEU A 278 42.96 -5.59 3.50
C LEU A 278 41.57 -5.56 4.11
N SER A 279 40.52 -5.62 3.29
CA SER A 279 39.16 -5.45 3.81
C SER A 279 38.11 -6.38 3.21
N ALA A 280 37.27 -6.91 4.10
CA ALA A 280 35.99 -7.55 3.79
C ALA A 280 34.78 -6.63 4.04
N ARG A 281 34.98 -5.30 4.13
CA ARG A 281 33.93 -4.29 4.38
C ARG A 281 34.07 -3.11 3.41
N LEU A 282 33.02 -2.82 2.65
CA LEU A 282 33.01 -1.74 1.64
C LEU A 282 33.47 -0.37 2.17
N HIS A 283 32.97 0.07 3.33
CA HIS A 283 33.30 1.39 3.85
C HIS A 283 34.78 1.56 4.23
N ALA A 284 35.47 0.47 4.60
CA ALA A 284 36.91 0.55 4.82
C ALA A 284 37.68 0.76 3.52
N LEU A 285 37.23 0.16 2.40
CA LEU A 285 37.78 0.42 1.07
C LEU A 285 37.52 1.87 0.62
N ILE A 286 36.35 2.42 0.96
CA ILE A 286 36.03 3.84 0.71
C ILE A 286 36.98 4.74 1.49
N PHE A 287 37.18 4.50 2.79
CA PHE A 287 38.13 5.28 3.60
C PHE A 287 39.57 5.17 3.08
N ALA A 288 40.01 3.97 2.70
CA ALA A 288 41.32 3.75 2.09
C ALA A 288 41.49 4.57 0.81
N SER A 289 40.48 4.55 -0.07
CA SER A 289 40.51 5.30 -1.33
C SER A 289 40.54 6.81 -1.10
N LEU A 290 39.77 7.33 -0.13
CA LEU A 290 39.77 8.75 0.23
C LEU A 290 41.15 9.23 0.69
N ALA A 291 41.90 8.37 1.38
CA ALA A 291 43.26 8.63 1.84
C ALA A 291 44.36 8.22 0.83
N ALA A 292 43.99 7.81 -0.38
CA ALA A 292 44.90 7.29 -1.41
C ALA A 292 45.74 6.06 -0.96
N VAL A 293 45.25 5.27 -0.01
CA VAL A 293 45.92 4.07 0.48
C VAL A 293 45.55 2.86 -0.39
N PRO A 294 46.55 2.12 -0.92
CA PRO A 294 46.32 0.89 -1.69
C PRO A 294 45.50 -0.13 -0.89
N SER A 295 44.52 -0.78 -1.53
CA SER A 295 43.63 -1.71 -0.83
C SER A 295 43.35 -3.00 -1.61
N VAL A 296 43.20 -4.10 -0.87
CA VAL A 296 42.78 -5.42 -1.35
C VAL A 296 41.41 -5.75 -0.76
N CYS A 297 40.50 -6.15 -1.64
CA CYS A 297 39.11 -6.43 -1.32
C CYS A 297 38.86 -7.94 -1.25
N VAL A 298 38.38 -8.43 -0.10
CA VAL A 298 37.75 -9.75 0.01
C VAL A 298 36.25 -9.58 -0.19
N SER A 299 35.80 -9.84 -1.41
CA SER A 299 34.44 -9.56 -1.88
C SER A 299 33.46 -10.66 -1.47
N TYR A 300 32.55 -10.33 -0.56
CA TYR A 300 31.41 -11.17 -0.18
C TYR A 300 30.11 -10.78 -0.90
N GLU A 301 30.06 -9.58 -1.47
CA GLU A 301 28.89 -9.02 -2.14
C GLU A 301 29.34 -8.34 -3.45
N VAL A 302 28.49 -8.44 -4.48
CA VAL A 302 28.76 -7.89 -5.83
C VAL A 302 29.20 -6.41 -5.78
N LYS A 303 28.63 -5.63 -4.86
CA LYS A 303 28.92 -4.19 -4.71
C LYS A 303 30.38 -3.87 -4.37
N MET A 304 31.09 -4.76 -3.67
CA MET A 304 32.49 -4.53 -3.31
C MET A 304 33.40 -4.70 -4.52
N HIS A 305 33.15 -5.75 -5.32
CA HIS A 305 33.85 -5.94 -6.58
C HIS A 305 33.60 -4.79 -7.56
N SER A 306 32.35 -4.34 -7.72
CA SER A 306 32.01 -3.19 -8.55
C SER A 306 32.72 -1.90 -8.11
N PHE A 307 32.89 -1.69 -6.81
CA PHE A 307 33.64 -0.55 -6.30
C PHE A 307 35.13 -0.62 -6.65
N MET A 308 35.77 -1.80 -6.55
CA MET A 308 37.15 -1.97 -6.99
C MET A 308 37.33 -1.75 -8.50
N GLN A 309 36.33 -2.10 -9.31
CA GLN A 309 36.31 -1.78 -10.75
C GLN A 309 36.23 -0.27 -11.00
N GLU A 310 35.41 0.46 -10.23
CA GLU A 310 35.29 1.92 -10.32
C GLU A 310 36.60 2.63 -9.92
N LEU A 311 37.29 2.11 -8.91
CA LEU A 311 38.66 2.51 -8.56
C LEU A 311 39.70 2.06 -9.59
N GLY A 312 39.31 1.33 -10.65
CA GLY A 312 40.15 0.74 -11.69
C GLY A 312 41.23 -0.20 -11.15
N LEU A 313 40.91 -0.92 -10.06
CA LEU A 313 41.70 -1.95 -9.42
C LEU A 313 40.93 -3.30 -9.40
N PRO A 314 40.37 -3.78 -10.54
CA PRO A 314 39.58 -5.01 -10.55
C PRO A 314 40.39 -6.23 -10.11
N TRP A 315 41.71 -6.20 -10.36
CA TRP A 315 42.64 -7.26 -9.98
C TRP A 315 42.86 -7.34 -8.47
N ALA A 316 42.63 -6.26 -7.71
CA ALA A 316 42.79 -6.21 -6.26
C ALA A 316 41.52 -6.65 -5.51
N SER A 317 40.68 -7.46 -6.15
CA SER A 317 39.43 -7.98 -5.61
C SER A 317 39.40 -9.50 -5.75
N LEU A 318 39.05 -10.18 -4.67
CA LEU A 318 39.05 -11.63 -4.56
C LEU A 318 37.75 -12.11 -3.92
N SER A 319 37.09 -13.11 -4.51
CA SER A 319 35.84 -13.68 -4.00
C SER A 319 36.05 -14.62 -2.82
N LEU A 320 34.99 -14.89 -2.04
CA LEU A 320 35.06 -15.86 -0.94
C LEU A 320 35.45 -17.28 -1.40
N ALA A 321 35.10 -17.69 -2.63
CA ALA A 321 35.48 -18.98 -3.17
C ALA A 321 37.00 -19.07 -3.47
N GLU A 322 37.57 -18.00 -4.02
CA GLU A 322 39.02 -17.90 -4.26
C GLU A 322 39.82 -17.79 -2.94
N LEU A 323 39.20 -17.24 -1.88
CA LEU A 323 39.77 -17.21 -0.54
C LEU A 323 39.91 -18.62 0.01
N GLU A 324 38.87 -19.45 -0.11
CA GLU A 324 38.88 -20.85 0.33
C GLU A 324 39.95 -21.68 -0.40
N GLN A 325 40.21 -21.35 -1.67
CA GLN A 325 41.25 -21.96 -2.49
C GLN A 325 42.67 -21.52 -2.12
N GLY A 326 42.83 -20.55 -1.20
CA GLY A 326 44.13 -20.07 -0.74
C GLY A 326 44.83 -19.09 -1.70
N SER A 327 44.06 -18.38 -2.53
CA SER A 327 44.63 -17.46 -3.55
C SER A 327 45.05 -16.08 -3.00
N LEU A 328 44.69 -15.77 -1.75
CA LEU A 328 44.89 -14.44 -1.15
C LEU A 328 46.37 -14.04 -0.96
N PRO A 329 47.31 -14.90 -0.53
CA PRO A 329 48.72 -14.53 -0.35
C PRO A 329 49.38 -13.99 -1.63
N ALA A 330 49.16 -14.62 -2.78
CA ALA A 330 49.71 -14.18 -4.06
C ALA A 330 49.16 -12.81 -4.48
N LEU A 331 47.88 -12.55 -4.21
CA LEU A 331 47.27 -11.26 -4.46
C LEU A 331 47.83 -10.17 -3.55
N LEU A 332 48.04 -10.49 -2.27
CA LEU A 332 48.65 -9.58 -1.29
C LEU A 332 50.08 -9.22 -1.67
N ASP A 333 50.87 -10.18 -2.17
CA ASP A 333 52.24 -9.93 -2.63
C ASP A 333 52.27 -8.95 -3.80
N ARG A 334 51.37 -9.14 -4.77
CA ARG A 334 51.18 -8.22 -5.89
C ARG A 334 50.77 -6.83 -5.40
N ALA A 335 49.78 -6.76 -4.52
CA ALA A 335 49.28 -5.51 -3.99
C ALA A 335 50.36 -4.74 -3.21
N TRP A 336 51.18 -5.45 -2.44
CA TRP A 336 52.31 -4.88 -1.71
C TRP A 336 53.39 -4.30 -2.62
N ALA A 337 53.69 -4.98 -3.73
CA ALA A 337 54.66 -4.51 -4.73
C ALA A 337 54.15 -3.30 -5.54
N GLU A 338 52.86 -3.29 -5.89
CA GLU A 338 52.23 -2.22 -6.69
C GLU A 338 51.77 -1.01 -5.85
N ARG A 339 52.08 -0.94 -4.55
CA ARG A 339 51.63 0.16 -3.66
C ARG A 339 51.95 1.57 -4.17
N PRO A 340 53.19 1.89 -4.59
CA PRO A 340 53.52 3.25 -5.05
C PRO A 340 52.71 3.64 -6.29
N THR A 341 52.57 2.71 -7.24
CA THR A 341 51.79 2.89 -8.47
C THR A 341 50.31 3.07 -8.16
N THR A 342 49.78 2.27 -7.25
CA THR A 342 48.37 2.32 -6.84
C THR A 342 48.06 3.62 -6.10
N HIS A 343 48.92 4.03 -5.16
CA HIS A 343 48.81 5.30 -4.45
C HIS A 343 48.78 6.49 -5.43
N ALA A 344 49.63 6.48 -6.47
CA ALA A 344 49.64 7.54 -7.48
C ALA A 344 48.39 7.53 -8.39
N ALA A 345 47.78 6.37 -8.64
CA ALA A 345 46.62 6.23 -9.53
C ALA A 345 45.27 6.52 -8.87
N LEU A 346 45.17 6.44 -7.53
CA LEU A 346 43.91 6.62 -6.79
C LEU A 346 43.36 8.06 -6.80
N PRO A 347 44.15 9.14 -6.54
CA PRO A 347 43.62 10.49 -6.43
C PRO A 347 42.73 10.97 -7.60
N PRO A 348 43.13 10.83 -8.89
CA PRO A 348 42.28 11.30 -9.99
C PRO A 348 40.96 10.53 -10.10
N ARG A 349 40.96 9.22 -9.79
CA ARG A 349 39.75 8.39 -9.79
C ARG A 349 38.83 8.77 -8.64
N VAL A 350 39.39 9.00 -7.46
CA VAL A 350 38.64 9.40 -6.26
C VAL A 350 38.02 10.78 -6.44
N GLU A 351 38.69 11.74 -7.07
CA GLU A 351 38.09 13.06 -7.35
C GLU A 351 36.86 12.98 -8.27
N GLN A 352 36.87 12.06 -9.24
CA GLN A 352 35.70 11.78 -10.07
C GLN A 352 34.54 11.20 -9.24
N ILE A 353 34.84 10.26 -8.34
CA ILE A 353 33.84 9.67 -7.43
C ILE A 353 33.29 10.71 -6.46
N LYS A 354 34.13 11.59 -5.91
CA LYS A 354 33.70 12.73 -5.07
C LYS A 354 32.77 13.68 -5.83
N ALA A 355 33.09 13.98 -7.10
CA ALA A 355 32.21 14.79 -7.94
C ALA A 355 30.85 14.11 -8.15
N ASN A 356 30.82 12.78 -8.35
CA ASN A 356 29.56 12.03 -8.43
C ASN A 356 28.81 11.97 -7.09
N ALA A 357 29.51 11.93 -5.96
CA ALA A 357 28.90 11.94 -4.63
C ALA A 357 28.22 13.29 -4.33
N ARG A 358 28.83 14.40 -4.75
CA ARG A 358 28.25 15.76 -4.60
C ARG A 358 26.92 15.93 -5.34
N LYS A 359 26.75 15.26 -6.49
CA LYS A 359 25.47 15.25 -7.24
C LYS A 359 24.28 14.79 -6.40
N ASN A 360 24.48 13.93 -5.39
CA ASN A 360 23.39 13.54 -4.48
C ASN A 360 22.67 14.76 -3.89
N PHE A 361 23.44 15.79 -3.56
CA PHE A 361 22.96 16.96 -2.86
C PHE A 361 22.48 18.05 -3.83
N GLU A 362 23.21 18.27 -4.92
CA GLU A 362 22.85 19.20 -6.00
C GLU A 362 21.47 18.91 -6.60
N MET A 363 21.10 17.63 -6.67
CA MET A 363 19.78 17.20 -7.17
C MET A 363 18.60 17.71 -6.33
N LEU A 364 18.82 18.10 -5.08
CA LEU A 364 17.78 18.67 -4.21
C LEU A 364 17.53 20.16 -4.46
N GLU A 365 18.51 20.85 -5.04
CA GLU A 365 18.49 22.30 -5.29
C GLU A 365 17.79 22.64 -6.61
N GLN A 366 17.65 21.66 -7.52
CA GLN A 366 16.97 21.87 -8.79
C GLN A 366 15.45 22.09 -8.61
N PRO A 367 14.86 23.12 -9.25
CA PRO A 367 13.42 23.34 -9.18
C PRO A 367 12.67 22.20 -9.87
N VAL A 368 11.91 21.43 -9.07
CA VAL A 368 11.04 20.36 -9.57
C VAL A 368 9.96 20.99 -10.47
N SER A 369 9.90 20.58 -11.74
CA SER A 369 8.95 21.15 -12.68
C SER A 369 7.49 20.94 -12.23
N ALA A 370 6.68 21.99 -12.31
CA ALA A 370 5.27 21.97 -11.94
C ALA A 370 4.44 20.95 -12.74
N ALA A 371 4.90 20.55 -13.93
CA ALA A 371 4.27 19.52 -14.76
C ALA A 371 4.34 18.11 -14.13
N ALA A 372 5.41 17.82 -13.38
CA ALA A 372 5.52 16.57 -12.60
C ALA A 372 4.59 16.56 -11.37
N LEU A 373 4.16 17.74 -10.89
CA LEU A 373 3.22 17.87 -9.77
C LEU A 373 1.75 17.86 -10.24
N GLY A 374 1.44 18.42 -11.42
CA GLY A 374 0.08 18.57 -11.95
C GLY A 374 -0.65 17.25 -12.26
N ASN A 375 0.01 16.28 -12.89
CA ASN A 375 -0.57 14.94 -13.10
C ASN A 375 -0.54 14.09 -11.82
N THR A 376 0.27 14.45 -10.83
CA THR A 376 0.33 13.72 -9.56
C THR A 376 -0.78 14.12 -8.60
N SER A 377 -1.29 15.35 -8.61
CA SER A 377 -2.34 15.77 -7.66
C SER A 377 -3.66 15.03 -7.88
N PHE A 378 -4.08 14.84 -9.13
CA PHE A 378 -5.28 14.06 -9.47
C PHE A 378 -5.09 12.56 -9.16
N LEU A 379 -3.96 11.98 -9.56
CA LEU A 379 -3.65 10.57 -9.28
C LEU A 379 -3.51 10.32 -7.76
N GLN A 380 -2.95 11.27 -7.02
CA GLN A 380 -2.89 11.25 -5.55
C GLN A 380 -4.27 11.35 -4.95
N ALA A 381 -5.10 12.32 -5.36
CA ALA A 381 -6.43 12.53 -4.81
C ALA A 381 -7.36 11.33 -5.06
N SER A 382 -7.29 10.73 -6.25
CA SER A 382 -8.04 9.51 -6.58
C SER A 382 -7.50 8.27 -5.84
N THR A 383 -6.18 8.13 -5.69
CA THR A 383 -5.57 7.07 -4.87
C THR A 383 -5.95 7.21 -3.39
N ILE A 384 -5.95 8.44 -2.85
CA ILE A 384 -6.38 8.75 -1.49
C ILE A 384 -7.84 8.31 -1.29
N PHE A 385 -8.72 8.66 -2.22
CA PHE A 385 -10.12 8.26 -2.15
C PHE A 385 -10.27 6.73 -2.22
N PHE A 386 -9.54 6.05 -3.10
CA PHE A 386 -9.59 4.59 -3.22
C PHE A 386 -9.15 3.89 -1.92
N VAL A 387 -8.03 4.32 -1.33
CA VAL A 387 -7.54 3.80 -0.04
C VAL A 387 -8.56 4.10 1.06
N SER A 388 -9.08 5.33 1.09
CA SER A 388 -10.11 5.74 2.05
C SER A 388 -11.37 4.88 1.93
N ALA A 389 -11.88 4.66 0.72
CA ALA A 389 -13.08 3.85 0.47
C ALA A 389 -12.86 2.39 0.92
N THR A 390 -11.66 1.85 0.74
CA THR A 390 -11.29 0.51 1.22
C THR A 390 -11.34 0.44 2.75
N ILE A 391 -10.77 1.44 3.43
CA ILE A 391 -10.81 1.54 4.90
C ILE A 391 -12.25 1.67 5.40
N VAL A 392 -13.06 2.51 4.75
CA VAL A 392 -14.49 2.72 5.07
C VAL A 392 -15.26 1.40 4.97
N ASN A 393 -15.08 0.65 3.90
CA ASN A 393 -15.75 -0.65 3.72
C ASN A 393 -15.32 -1.66 4.79
N GLY A 394 -14.02 -1.72 5.11
CA GLY A 394 -13.50 -2.55 6.20
C GLY A 394 -14.08 -2.17 7.56
N GLY A 395 -14.17 -0.88 7.86
CA GLY A 395 -14.78 -0.36 9.10
C GLY A 395 -16.28 -0.65 9.19
N ASN A 396 -17.02 -0.49 8.09
CA ASN A 396 -18.44 -0.85 8.01
C ASN A 396 -18.67 -2.35 8.22
N TYR A 397 -17.77 -3.19 7.71
CA TYR A 397 -17.83 -4.63 7.95
C TYR A 397 -17.52 -4.97 9.40
N LEU A 398 -16.46 -4.37 9.97
CA LEU A 398 -16.08 -4.53 11.38
C LEU A 398 -17.21 -4.12 12.32
N PHE A 399 -17.90 -3.01 12.03
CA PHE A 399 -19.07 -2.56 12.78
C PHE A 399 -20.14 -3.65 12.88
N ASN A 400 -20.53 -4.24 11.74
CA ASN A 400 -21.55 -5.30 11.72
C ASN A 400 -21.10 -6.57 12.47
N LEU A 401 -19.82 -6.92 12.36
CA LEU A 401 -19.25 -8.09 13.05
C LEU A 401 -19.23 -7.90 14.57
N LEU A 402 -18.75 -6.74 15.06
CA LEU A 402 -18.71 -6.43 16.48
C LEU A 402 -20.11 -6.45 17.09
N LEU A 403 -21.08 -5.80 16.43
CA LEU A 403 -22.45 -5.76 16.93
C LEU A 403 -23.14 -7.12 16.82
N GLY A 404 -22.88 -7.92 15.79
CA GLY A 404 -23.38 -9.29 15.71
C GLY A 404 -22.88 -10.19 16.83
N ARG A 405 -21.61 -10.03 17.22
CA ARG A 405 -21.00 -10.78 18.33
C ARG A 405 -21.51 -10.33 19.70
N TRP A 406 -21.72 -9.04 19.92
CA TRP A 406 -22.09 -8.50 21.23
C TRP A 406 -23.59 -8.44 21.51
N LEU A 407 -24.43 -8.23 20.50
CA LEU A 407 -25.88 -8.20 20.68
C LEU A 407 -26.51 -9.59 20.75
N GLY A 408 -25.82 -10.61 20.21
CA GLY A 408 -26.40 -11.94 20.00
C GLY A 408 -27.44 -11.97 18.87
N PRO A 409 -27.87 -13.17 18.42
CA PRO A 409 -28.69 -13.31 17.21
C PRO A 409 -30.01 -12.54 17.25
N GLN A 410 -30.74 -12.59 18.36
CA GLN A 410 -32.07 -11.99 18.47
C GLN A 410 -32.04 -10.46 18.28
N ALA A 411 -31.15 -9.76 19.00
CA ALA A 411 -31.01 -8.30 18.88
C ALA A 411 -30.29 -7.90 17.58
N PHE A 412 -29.33 -8.71 17.11
CA PHE A 412 -28.67 -8.47 15.82
C PHE A 412 -29.64 -8.58 14.63
N SER A 413 -30.67 -9.41 14.74
CA SER A 413 -31.76 -9.53 13.74
C SER A 413 -32.45 -8.18 13.47
N ASP A 414 -32.77 -7.42 14.52
CA ASP A 414 -33.41 -6.11 14.40
C ASP A 414 -32.47 -5.06 13.82
N LEU A 415 -31.21 -5.06 14.27
CA LEU A 415 -30.19 -4.17 13.71
C LEU A 415 -29.92 -4.46 12.23
N SER A 416 -29.79 -5.74 11.87
CA SER A 416 -29.54 -6.18 10.50
C SER A 416 -30.68 -5.77 9.56
N LEU A 417 -31.94 -5.79 10.03
CA LEU A 417 -33.06 -5.26 9.26
C LEU A 417 -32.85 -3.78 8.92
N ILE A 418 -32.51 -2.94 9.90
CA ILE A 418 -32.27 -1.51 9.67
C ILE A 418 -31.07 -1.29 8.75
N VAL A 419 -29.98 -2.04 8.94
CA VAL A 419 -28.81 -2.00 8.03
C VAL A 419 -29.21 -2.43 6.61
N THR A 420 -30.07 -3.43 6.47
CA THR A 420 -30.56 -3.89 5.16
C THR A 420 -31.46 -2.83 4.50
N LEU A 421 -32.33 -2.16 5.26
CA LEU A 421 -33.11 -1.03 4.76
C LEU A 421 -32.23 0.15 4.34
N LEU A 422 -31.15 0.42 5.08
CA LEU A 422 -30.14 1.41 4.70
C LEU A 422 -29.43 1.01 3.39
N LEU A 423 -29.09 -0.27 3.21
CA LEU A 423 -28.50 -0.77 1.97
C LEU A 423 -29.47 -0.58 0.79
N VAL A 424 -30.76 -0.89 0.97
CA VAL A 424 -31.81 -0.62 -0.04
C VAL A 424 -31.87 0.87 -0.38
N ALA A 425 -31.90 1.74 0.64
CA ALA A 425 -31.88 3.19 0.44
C ALA A 425 -30.60 3.69 -0.26
N THR A 426 -29.47 2.99 -0.09
CA THR A 426 -28.18 3.34 -0.71
C THR A 426 -28.22 3.26 -2.23
N PHE A 427 -29.06 2.41 -2.81
CA PHE A 427 -29.21 2.35 -4.27
C PHE A 427 -29.99 3.56 -4.82
N ILE A 428 -30.97 4.06 -4.07
CA ILE A 428 -31.68 5.31 -4.38
C ILE A 428 -30.69 6.48 -4.33
N THR A 429 -29.91 6.59 -3.26
CA THR A 429 -28.89 7.63 -3.14
C THR A 429 -27.77 7.47 -4.18
N SER A 430 -27.42 6.25 -4.58
CA SER A 430 -26.45 6.01 -5.65
C SER A 430 -26.95 6.50 -7.00
N THR A 431 -28.25 6.38 -7.29
CA THR A 431 -28.87 6.96 -8.49
C THR A 431 -28.74 8.48 -8.48
N ILE A 432 -29.09 9.12 -7.36
CA ILE A 432 -29.00 10.57 -7.19
C ILE A 432 -27.55 11.04 -7.32
N SER A 433 -26.62 10.39 -6.60
CA SER A 433 -25.20 10.74 -6.58
C SER A 433 -24.55 10.58 -7.96
N THR A 434 -24.79 9.46 -8.64
CA THR A 434 -24.23 9.21 -9.99
C THR A 434 -24.77 10.20 -11.01
N THR A 435 -26.06 10.53 -10.91
CA THR A 435 -26.69 11.53 -11.77
C THR A 435 -26.12 12.92 -11.50
N ALA A 436 -26.04 13.34 -10.23
CA ALA A 436 -25.43 14.60 -9.83
C ALA A 436 -23.97 14.69 -10.28
N ALA A 437 -23.18 13.63 -10.13
CA ALA A 437 -21.77 13.58 -10.55
C ALA A 437 -21.60 13.77 -12.05
N LYS A 438 -22.43 13.13 -12.88
CA LYS A 438 -22.37 13.27 -14.34
C LYS A 438 -22.59 14.72 -14.78
N PHE A 439 -23.69 15.34 -14.34
CA PHE A 439 -24.02 16.70 -14.74
C PHE A 439 -23.07 17.71 -14.10
N ALA A 440 -22.64 17.48 -12.85
CA ALA A 440 -21.64 18.32 -12.20
C ALA A 440 -20.29 18.31 -12.91
N ALA A 441 -19.85 17.16 -13.43
CA ALA A 441 -18.63 17.07 -14.23
C ALA A 441 -18.74 17.87 -15.54
N SER A 442 -19.88 17.81 -16.23
CA SER A 442 -20.13 18.60 -17.46
C SER A 442 -20.08 20.09 -17.16
N TYR A 443 -20.85 20.56 -16.18
CA TYR A 443 -20.89 21.98 -15.83
C TYR A 443 -19.57 22.50 -15.27
N ALA A 444 -18.83 21.67 -14.52
CA ALA A 444 -17.51 22.03 -14.03
C ALA A 444 -16.48 22.13 -15.17
N ALA A 445 -16.54 21.24 -16.17
CA ALA A 445 -15.68 21.30 -17.35
C ALA A 445 -15.96 22.55 -18.22
N GLU A 446 -17.22 22.97 -18.28
CA GLU A 446 -17.65 24.19 -18.99
C GLU A 446 -17.47 25.49 -18.17
N GLY A 447 -17.07 25.39 -16.89
CA GLY A 447 -16.96 26.54 -15.98
C GLY A 447 -18.31 27.16 -15.57
N ASN A 448 -19.43 26.48 -15.83
CA ASN A 448 -20.78 26.99 -15.59
C ASN A 448 -21.22 26.77 -14.13
N LEU A 449 -20.71 27.60 -13.23
CA LEU A 449 -21.00 27.51 -11.79
C LEU A 449 -22.48 27.81 -11.45
N THR A 450 -23.17 28.59 -12.28
CA THR A 450 -24.59 28.95 -12.08
C THR A 450 -25.50 27.73 -12.28
N ASN A 451 -25.30 26.98 -13.37
CA ASN A 451 -26.07 25.75 -13.61
C ASN A 451 -25.71 24.67 -12.60
N LEU A 452 -24.45 24.61 -12.16
CA LEU A 452 -24.03 23.70 -11.09
C LEU A 452 -24.72 24.01 -9.76
N ALA A 453 -24.81 25.29 -9.38
CA ALA A 453 -25.55 25.74 -8.20
C ALA A 453 -27.07 25.48 -8.32
N GLY A 454 -27.64 25.72 -9.51
CA GLY A 454 -29.04 25.45 -9.83
C GLY A 454 -29.38 23.95 -9.72
N LEU A 455 -28.56 23.09 -10.32
CA LEU A 455 -28.66 21.64 -10.23
C LEU A 455 -28.64 21.17 -8.78
N ARG A 456 -27.62 21.60 -8.01
CA ARG A 456 -27.47 21.25 -6.60
C ARG A 456 -28.70 21.66 -5.80
N ARG A 457 -29.19 22.89 -5.94
CA ARG A 457 -30.33 23.41 -5.17
C ARG A 457 -31.63 22.68 -5.51
N TRP A 458 -31.88 22.43 -6.79
CA TRP A 458 -33.06 21.69 -7.25
C TRP A 458 -33.04 20.24 -6.73
N LEU A 459 -31.95 19.50 -6.99
CA LEU A 459 -31.82 18.12 -6.52
C LEU A 459 -31.89 18.02 -4.99
N ASN A 460 -31.22 18.93 -4.27
CA ASN A 460 -31.24 18.92 -2.81
C ASN A 460 -32.65 19.21 -2.27
N ARG A 461 -33.38 20.18 -2.82
CA ARG A 461 -34.78 20.44 -2.43
C ARG A 461 -35.68 19.23 -2.69
N SER A 462 -35.54 18.58 -3.84
CA SER A 462 -36.26 17.35 -4.16
C SER A 462 -35.89 16.21 -3.20
N ALA A 463 -34.60 16.05 -2.89
CA ALA A 463 -34.11 15.05 -1.95
C ALA A 463 -34.67 15.24 -0.53
N TRP A 464 -34.70 16.48 -0.02
CA TRP A 464 -35.34 16.82 1.25
C TRP A 464 -36.84 16.52 1.26
N ALA A 465 -37.56 16.91 0.20
CA ALA A 465 -39.00 16.66 0.10
C ALA A 465 -39.32 15.16 0.10
N VAL A 466 -38.64 14.37 -0.74
CA VAL A 466 -38.79 12.91 -0.77
C VAL A 466 -38.39 12.29 0.56
N GLY A 467 -37.30 12.75 1.17
CA GLY A 467 -36.84 12.23 2.46
C GLY A 467 -37.79 12.54 3.61
N LEU A 468 -38.45 13.69 3.62
CA LEU A 468 -39.51 14.01 4.59
C LEU A 468 -40.75 13.15 4.41
N VAL A 469 -41.13 12.84 3.16
CA VAL A 469 -42.20 11.87 2.87
C VAL A 469 -41.82 10.48 3.37
N LEU A 470 -40.59 10.03 3.15
CA LEU A 470 -40.09 8.76 3.68
C LEU A 470 -40.06 8.75 5.21
N PHE A 471 -39.66 9.84 5.85
CA PHE A 471 -39.71 9.97 7.30
C PHE A 471 -41.14 9.84 7.83
N ALA A 472 -42.09 10.56 7.23
CA ALA A 472 -43.50 10.47 7.60
C ALA A 472 -44.04 9.04 7.39
N ALA A 473 -43.72 8.40 6.26
CA ALA A 473 -44.14 7.04 5.97
C ALA A 473 -43.58 6.01 6.98
N LEU A 474 -42.29 6.11 7.32
CA LEU A 474 -41.66 5.22 8.30
C LEU A 474 -42.16 5.47 9.73
N THR A 475 -42.51 6.72 10.06
CA THR A 475 -43.04 7.07 11.38
C THR A 475 -44.49 6.62 11.55
N LEU A 476 -45.35 6.91 10.57
CA LEU A 476 -46.75 6.47 10.58
C LEU A 476 -46.88 4.94 10.44
N GLY A 477 -45.96 4.33 9.69
CA GLY A 477 -45.87 2.88 9.51
C GLY A 477 -45.06 2.15 10.58
N ALA A 478 -44.55 2.83 11.61
CA ALA A 478 -43.59 2.24 12.56
C ALA A 478 -44.11 0.96 13.25
N GLU A 479 -45.32 1.01 13.80
CA GLU A 479 -45.94 -0.15 14.46
C GLU A 479 -46.35 -1.25 13.47
N PRO A 480 -47.05 -0.95 12.35
CA PRO A 480 -47.31 -1.95 11.32
C PRO A 480 -46.05 -2.64 10.79
N LEU A 481 -44.96 -1.89 10.58
CA LEU A 481 -43.68 -2.44 10.13
C LEU A 481 -43.00 -3.29 11.21
N ALA A 482 -43.09 -2.89 12.48
CA ALA A 482 -42.57 -3.69 13.59
C ALA A 482 -43.30 -5.03 13.72
N GLN A 483 -44.63 -5.02 13.62
CA GLN A 483 -45.45 -6.24 13.59
C GLN A 483 -45.20 -7.06 12.32
N PHE A 484 -44.99 -6.41 11.19
CA PHE A 484 -44.66 -7.11 9.95
C PHE A 484 -43.30 -7.81 10.06
N PHE A 485 -42.25 -7.16 10.52
CA PHE A 485 -40.91 -7.76 10.57
C PHE A 485 -40.56 -8.45 11.89
N ASN A 486 -41.52 -8.63 12.81
CA ASN A 486 -41.28 -9.17 14.15
C ASN A 486 -40.10 -8.47 14.85
N VAL A 487 -40.14 -7.13 14.87
CA VAL A 487 -39.11 -6.26 15.47
C VAL A 487 -39.52 -5.91 16.90
N SER A 488 -38.53 -5.83 17.80
CA SER A 488 -38.78 -5.54 19.22
C SER A 488 -39.46 -4.19 19.49
N SER A 489 -39.25 -3.18 18.65
CA SER A 489 -39.83 -1.84 18.82
C SER A 489 -40.01 -1.10 17.50
N GLY A 490 -41.20 -0.49 17.31
CA GLY A 490 -41.46 0.44 16.20
C GLY A 490 -40.55 1.67 16.21
N TRP A 491 -40.00 2.03 17.38
CA TRP A 491 -39.13 3.19 17.54
C TRP A 491 -37.85 3.13 16.68
N LEU A 492 -37.39 1.92 16.31
CA LEU A 492 -36.25 1.75 15.42
C LEU A 492 -36.50 2.37 14.03
N PHE A 493 -37.74 2.26 13.51
CA PHE A 493 -38.13 2.86 12.23
C PHE A 493 -38.24 4.38 12.30
N VAL A 494 -38.67 4.92 13.46
CA VAL A 494 -38.74 6.38 13.68
C VAL A 494 -37.34 6.99 13.73
N ILE A 495 -36.43 6.40 14.52
CA ILE A 495 -35.03 6.85 14.62
C ILE A 495 -34.32 6.79 13.26
N PHE A 496 -34.52 5.68 12.52
CA PHE A 496 -33.96 5.51 11.19
C PHE A 496 -34.56 6.50 10.19
N GLY A 497 -35.89 6.65 10.20
CA GLY A 497 -36.64 7.54 9.33
C GLY A 497 -36.22 9.00 9.47
N ALA A 498 -35.95 9.46 10.69
CA ALA A 498 -35.54 10.84 10.96
C ALA A 498 -34.24 11.24 10.23
N ALA A 499 -33.39 10.26 9.88
CA ALA A 499 -32.16 10.50 9.13
C ALA A 499 -32.35 10.49 7.60
N MET A 500 -33.49 10.00 7.08
CA MET A 500 -33.72 9.87 5.63
C MET A 500 -33.65 11.19 4.83
N PRO A 501 -34.18 12.33 5.32
CA PRO A 501 -34.01 13.62 4.64
C PRO A 501 -32.53 13.98 4.44
N MET A 502 -31.72 13.86 5.49
CA MET A 502 -30.28 14.09 5.40
C MET A 502 -29.60 13.06 4.51
N PHE A 503 -30.02 11.79 4.55
CA PHE A 503 -29.46 10.69 3.75
C PHE A 503 -29.60 10.95 2.24
N LEU A 504 -30.79 11.37 1.80
CA LEU A 504 -31.00 11.72 0.40
C LEU A 504 -30.27 13.02 0.03
N ALA A 505 -30.31 14.04 0.90
CA ALA A 505 -29.63 15.32 0.67
C ALA A 505 -28.10 15.16 0.50
N GLN A 506 -27.45 14.39 1.38
CA GLN A 506 -26.00 14.17 1.30
C GLN A 506 -25.58 13.48 -0.01
N SER A 507 -26.46 12.70 -0.64
CA SER A 507 -26.15 11.99 -1.87
C SER A 507 -25.99 12.94 -3.05
N VAL A 508 -26.77 14.03 -3.07
CA VAL A 508 -26.60 15.13 -4.03
C VAL A 508 -25.21 15.73 -3.86
N ASP A 509 -24.87 16.12 -2.63
CA ASP A 509 -23.59 16.77 -2.32
C ASP A 509 -22.38 15.86 -2.61
N ARG A 510 -22.44 14.56 -2.26
CA ARG A 510 -21.41 13.58 -2.63
C ARG A 510 -21.26 13.47 -4.16
N GLY A 511 -22.36 13.46 -4.90
CA GLY A 511 -22.34 13.48 -6.35
C GLY A 511 -21.69 14.74 -6.92
N ILE A 512 -22.02 15.94 -6.41
CA ILE A 512 -21.38 17.19 -6.82
C ILE A 512 -19.87 17.16 -6.52
N LEU A 513 -19.45 16.74 -5.33
CA LEU A 513 -18.03 16.60 -4.97
C LEU A 513 -17.28 15.64 -5.91
N GLN A 514 -17.92 14.52 -6.26
CA GLN A 514 -17.36 13.55 -7.20
C GLN A 514 -17.21 14.15 -8.61
N GLY A 515 -18.22 14.87 -9.11
CA GLY A 515 -18.17 15.52 -10.43
C GLY A 515 -17.16 16.68 -10.50
N GLN A 516 -16.97 17.41 -9.40
CA GLN A 516 -15.93 18.45 -9.26
C GLN A 516 -14.54 17.89 -8.97
N THR A 517 -14.35 16.56 -8.90
CA THR A 517 -13.08 15.89 -8.55
C THR A 517 -12.52 16.28 -7.16
N ARG A 518 -13.37 16.71 -6.23
CA ARG A 518 -13.00 17.09 -4.86
C ARG A 518 -12.91 15.86 -3.93
N PHE A 519 -12.04 14.93 -4.29
CA PHE A 519 -11.92 13.62 -3.67
C PHE A 519 -11.55 13.63 -2.18
N LEU A 520 -10.85 14.65 -1.69
CA LEU A 520 -10.50 14.77 -0.28
C LEU A 520 -11.73 15.01 0.61
N THR A 521 -12.58 15.97 0.23
CA THR A 521 -13.84 16.23 0.95
C THR A 521 -14.81 15.06 0.79
N LEU A 522 -14.83 14.42 -0.38
CA LEU A 522 -15.60 13.22 -0.61
C LEU A 522 -15.16 12.08 0.34
N ALA A 523 -13.86 11.80 0.41
CA ALA A 523 -13.28 10.81 1.33
C ALA A 523 -13.60 11.13 2.79
N ALA A 524 -13.45 12.40 3.21
CA ALA A 524 -13.80 12.84 4.56
C ALA A 524 -15.26 12.57 4.91
N SER A 525 -16.19 12.73 3.94
CA SER A 525 -17.61 12.41 4.18
C SER A 525 -17.84 10.93 4.46
N TYR A 526 -17.16 10.01 3.74
CA TYR A 526 -17.28 8.57 3.98
C TYR A 526 -16.62 8.14 5.29
N GLN A 527 -15.48 8.76 5.63
CA GLN A 527 -14.78 8.49 6.89
C GLN A 527 -15.61 8.96 8.09
N ALA A 528 -16.24 10.14 8.01
CA ALA A 528 -17.13 10.62 9.05
C ALA A 528 -18.28 9.64 9.30
N GLU A 529 -18.91 9.12 8.23
CA GLU A 529 -19.96 8.11 8.34
C GLU A 529 -19.48 6.87 9.10
N MET A 530 -18.36 6.29 8.67
CA MET A 530 -17.86 5.02 9.22
C MET A 530 -17.39 5.18 10.67
N TRP A 531 -16.61 6.21 10.99
CA TRP A 531 -16.10 6.39 12.35
C TRP A 531 -17.19 6.74 13.35
N VAL A 532 -18.14 7.60 12.96
CA VAL A 532 -19.27 7.94 13.86
C VAL A 532 -20.10 6.69 14.14
N ARG A 533 -20.45 5.92 13.11
CA ARG A 533 -21.22 4.68 13.29
C ARG A 533 -20.46 3.66 14.15
N LEU A 534 -19.19 3.44 13.84
CA LEU A 534 -18.36 2.44 14.52
C LEU A 534 -18.14 2.81 15.99
N ILE A 535 -17.73 4.05 16.28
CA ILE A 535 -17.41 4.48 17.65
C ILE A 535 -18.69 4.59 18.48
N PHE A 536 -19.67 5.39 18.04
CA PHE A 536 -20.87 5.63 18.83
C PHE A 536 -21.76 4.39 18.92
N GLY A 537 -21.82 3.55 17.87
CA GLY A 537 -22.62 2.33 17.91
C GLY A 537 -22.00 1.27 18.81
N THR A 538 -20.67 1.12 18.79
CA THR A 538 -19.95 0.26 19.75
C THR A 538 -20.16 0.75 21.18
N LEU A 539 -19.94 2.04 21.44
CA LEU A 539 -20.10 2.61 22.78
C LEU A 539 -21.54 2.47 23.30
N ALA A 540 -22.53 2.72 22.46
CA ALA A 540 -23.93 2.62 22.86
C ALA A 540 -24.31 1.18 23.27
N VAL A 541 -23.79 0.16 22.57
CA VAL A 541 -24.00 -1.24 22.95
C VAL A 541 -23.27 -1.58 24.25
N LEU A 542 -22.04 -1.09 24.45
CA LEU A 542 -21.27 -1.31 25.68
C LEU A 542 -21.90 -0.66 26.92
N ILE A 543 -22.58 0.48 26.76
CA ILE A 543 -23.30 1.18 27.84
C ILE A 543 -24.69 0.56 28.11
N GLY A 544 -25.10 -0.43 27.30
CA GLY A 544 -26.35 -1.18 27.49
C GLY A 544 -27.55 -0.62 26.73
N TRP A 545 -27.38 0.35 25.82
CA TRP A 545 -28.47 0.87 24.97
C TRP A 545 -28.87 -0.07 23.83
N SER A 546 -28.16 -1.21 23.71
CA SER A 546 -28.50 -2.33 22.81
C SER A 546 -28.80 -1.86 21.37
N VAL A 547 -29.83 -2.42 20.74
CA VAL A 547 -30.21 -2.16 19.33
C VAL A 547 -30.56 -0.70 19.08
N SER A 548 -31.33 -0.06 19.97
CA SER A 548 -31.75 1.35 19.82
C SER A 548 -30.54 2.28 19.77
N GLY A 549 -29.52 2.02 20.61
CA GLY A 549 -28.26 2.74 20.59
C GLY A 549 -27.50 2.57 19.27
N ALA A 550 -27.42 1.34 18.75
CA ALA A 550 -26.77 1.05 17.48
C ALA A 550 -27.48 1.74 16.29
N VAL A 551 -28.82 1.69 16.25
CA VAL A 551 -29.63 2.38 15.22
C VAL A 551 -29.49 3.89 15.34
N GLY A 552 -29.47 4.43 16.56
CA GLY A 552 -29.16 5.84 16.81
C GLY A 552 -27.79 6.27 16.27
N ALA A 553 -26.77 5.43 16.43
CA ALA A 553 -25.44 5.69 15.86
C ALA A 553 -25.42 5.63 14.32
N VAL A 554 -26.20 4.74 13.71
CA VAL A 554 -26.40 4.72 12.25
C VAL A 554 -27.04 6.05 11.80
N SER A 555 -28.11 6.50 12.45
CA SER A 555 -28.74 7.79 12.13
C SER A 555 -27.81 8.98 12.36
N LEU A 556 -27.06 9.00 13.47
CA LEU A 556 -26.07 10.04 13.76
C LEU A 556 -24.95 10.08 12.70
N SER A 557 -24.51 8.92 12.20
CA SER A 557 -23.51 8.85 11.14
C SER A 557 -23.95 9.53 9.84
N ILE A 558 -25.25 9.43 9.51
CA ILE A 558 -25.84 10.09 8.36
C ILE A 558 -25.82 11.61 8.54
N VAL A 559 -26.15 12.10 9.74
CA VAL A 559 -26.11 13.54 10.07
C VAL A 559 -24.68 14.09 9.98
N ALA A 560 -23.71 13.39 10.57
CA ALA A 560 -22.30 13.79 10.51
C ALA A 560 -21.79 13.84 9.07
N THR A 561 -22.19 12.87 8.25
CA THR A 561 -21.84 12.82 6.84
C THR A 561 -22.43 13.97 6.06
N TRP A 562 -23.71 14.26 6.25
CA TRP A 562 -24.39 15.40 5.63
C TRP A 562 -23.69 16.73 5.98
N TRP A 563 -23.26 16.89 7.23
CA TRP A 563 -22.51 18.07 7.67
C TRP A 563 -21.18 18.26 6.93
N VAL A 564 -20.46 17.17 6.64
CA VAL A 564 -19.21 17.21 5.89
C VAL A 564 -19.47 17.42 4.39
N ALA A 565 -20.43 16.67 3.83
CA ALA A 565 -20.73 16.68 2.40
C ALA A 565 -21.26 18.04 1.91
N ARG A 566 -22.04 18.76 2.72
CA ARG A 566 -22.60 20.09 2.34
C ARG A 566 -21.55 21.15 1.99
N GLN A 567 -20.28 20.93 2.32
CA GLN A 567 -19.15 21.74 1.86
C GLN A 567 -19.00 21.75 0.32
N ALA A 568 -19.69 20.84 -0.39
CA ALA A 568 -19.89 20.87 -1.84
C ALA A 568 -20.47 22.22 -2.32
N GLY A 569 -21.26 22.89 -1.48
CA GLY A 569 -21.85 24.19 -1.78
C GLY A 569 -20.87 25.35 -1.84
N ASN A 570 -19.65 25.20 -1.31
CA ASN A 570 -18.64 26.26 -1.30
C ASN A 570 -17.62 25.99 -2.43
N PRO A 571 -17.38 26.91 -3.39
CA PRO A 571 -17.83 28.33 -3.48
C PRO A 571 -18.95 28.58 -4.51
N LEU A 572 -19.97 27.72 -4.58
CA LEU A 572 -21.05 27.89 -5.56
C LEU A 572 -21.84 29.18 -5.28
N PRO A 573 -22.21 29.95 -6.33
CA PRO A 573 -22.98 31.17 -6.17
C PRO A 573 -24.38 30.90 -5.59
N GLU A 574 -24.95 31.89 -4.91
CA GLU A 574 -26.35 31.83 -4.52
C GLU A 574 -27.25 32.01 -5.74
N VAL A 575 -28.07 31.00 -6.05
CA VAL A 575 -28.98 31.01 -7.21
C VAL A 575 -30.41 30.70 -6.76
N ALA A 576 -31.40 31.41 -7.31
CA ALA A 576 -32.83 31.14 -7.07
C ALA A 576 -33.28 29.82 -7.71
N ALA A 577 -34.17 29.08 -7.04
CA ALA A 577 -34.63 27.75 -7.49
C ALA A 577 -35.38 27.75 -8.84
N ALA A 578 -35.94 28.90 -9.24
CA ALA A 578 -36.62 29.08 -10.52
C ALA A 578 -35.65 29.07 -11.73
N ASN A 579 -34.33 29.19 -11.49
CA ASN A 579 -33.36 29.42 -12.55
C ASN A 579 -32.80 28.14 -13.21
N TYR A 580 -33.07 26.94 -12.66
CA TYR A 580 -32.65 25.70 -13.32
C TYR A 580 -33.68 25.28 -14.37
N SER A 581 -33.27 25.28 -15.63
CA SER A 581 -34.19 25.24 -16.78
C SER A 581 -35.02 23.95 -16.86
N PRO A 582 -36.28 23.99 -17.32
CA PRO A 582 -37.11 22.79 -17.48
C PRO A 582 -36.50 21.74 -18.42
N THR A 583 -35.78 22.19 -19.44
CA THR A 583 -35.07 21.33 -20.40
C THR A 583 -33.94 20.56 -19.73
N GLU A 584 -33.12 21.21 -18.90
CA GLU A 584 -32.06 20.54 -18.13
C GLU A 584 -32.63 19.56 -17.09
N ARG A 585 -33.73 19.91 -16.42
CA ARG A 585 -34.42 18.97 -15.50
C ARG A 585 -34.87 17.71 -16.21
N ARG A 586 -35.43 17.85 -17.42
CA ARG A 586 -35.84 16.71 -18.25
C ARG A 586 -34.65 15.83 -18.60
N SER A 587 -33.53 16.41 -19.01
CA SER A 587 -32.29 15.67 -19.29
C SER A 587 -31.79 14.89 -18.09
N VAL A 588 -31.86 15.47 -16.89
CA VAL A 588 -31.48 14.79 -15.64
C VAL A 588 -32.40 13.60 -15.36
N LEU A 589 -33.71 13.77 -15.45
CA LEU A 589 -34.69 12.71 -15.18
C LEU A 589 -34.62 11.55 -16.20
N VAL A 590 -34.43 11.88 -17.48
CA VAL A 590 -34.25 10.89 -18.55
C VAL A 590 -33.02 10.02 -18.31
N TYR A 591 -31.95 10.59 -17.74
CA TYR A 591 -30.77 9.82 -17.38
C TYR A 591 -30.96 8.99 -16.10
N ALA A 592 -31.64 9.53 -15.08
CA ALA A 592 -31.82 8.86 -13.80
C ALA A 592 -32.70 7.60 -13.88
N GLY A 593 -33.71 7.59 -14.75
CA GLY A 593 -34.68 6.48 -14.87
C GLY A 593 -34.04 5.11 -15.16
N PRO A 594 -33.24 4.96 -16.24
CA PRO A 594 -32.56 3.69 -16.54
C PRO A 594 -31.57 3.26 -15.47
N VAL A 595 -30.87 4.22 -14.83
CA VAL A 595 -29.94 3.94 -13.73
C VAL A 595 -30.69 3.36 -12.53
N LEU A 596 -31.82 3.96 -12.16
CA LEU A 596 -32.67 3.46 -11.09
C LEU A 596 -33.17 2.04 -11.39
N LEU A 597 -33.67 1.80 -12.60
CA LEU A 597 -34.20 0.50 -13.01
C LEU A 597 -33.13 -0.60 -12.94
N ALA A 598 -31.90 -0.30 -13.39
CA ALA A 598 -30.79 -1.24 -13.30
C ALA A 598 -30.42 -1.61 -11.87
N LEU A 599 -30.49 -0.63 -10.96
CA LEU A 599 -30.17 -0.82 -9.55
C LEU A 599 -31.27 -1.57 -8.80
N ILE A 600 -32.56 -1.43 -9.17
CA ILE A 600 -33.66 -2.18 -8.55
C ILE A 600 -33.46 -3.69 -8.66
N GLY A 601 -33.05 -4.21 -9.83
CA GLY A 601 -32.77 -5.64 -9.98
C GLY A 601 -31.69 -6.14 -9.02
N GLN A 602 -30.64 -5.34 -8.84
CA GLN A 602 -29.56 -5.66 -7.89
C GLN A 602 -30.02 -5.57 -6.43
N ILE A 603 -30.90 -4.63 -6.09
CA ILE A 603 -31.47 -4.50 -4.74
C ILE A 603 -32.20 -5.79 -4.36
N LEU A 604 -33.09 -6.24 -5.24
CA LEU A 604 -33.94 -7.39 -4.99
C LEU A 604 -33.08 -8.63 -4.77
N ILE A 605 -32.12 -8.91 -5.65
CA ILE A 605 -31.27 -10.08 -5.52
C ILE A 605 -30.39 -10.02 -4.26
N ASN A 606 -29.77 -8.88 -3.97
CA ASN A 606 -28.79 -8.78 -2.88
C ASN A 606 -29.39 -8.73 -1.47
N ASN A 607 -30.65 -8.29 -1.32
CA ASN A 607 -31.21 -7.95 0.00
C ASN A 607 -32.58 -8.56 0.29
N SER A 608 -33.30 -9.10 -0.70
CA SER A 608 -34.65 -9.61 -0.44
C SER A 608 -34.65 -10.82 0.49
N ASP A 609 -33.59 -11.62 0.47
CA ASP A 609 -33.44 -12.81 1.28
C ASP A 609 -33.45 -12.48 2.78
N VAL A 610 -32.65 -11.50 3.20
CA VAL A 610 -32.59 -11.05 4.59
C VAL A 610 -33.94 -10.47 5.04
N LEU A 611 -34.62 -9.70 4.19
CA LEU A 611 -35.94 -9.12 4.51
C LEU A 611 -37.02 -10.20 4.66
N ILE A 612 -37.04 -11.19 3.78
CA ILE A 612 -38.03 -12.28 3.80
C ILE A 612 -37.77 -13.18 5.00
N VAL A 613 -36.51 -13.52 5.28
CA VAL A 613 -36.16 -14.33 6.46
C VAL A 613 -36.58 -13.61 7.74
N LYS A 614 -36.37 -12.29 7.85
CA LYS A 614 -36.82 -11.51 9.01
C LYS A 614 -38.35 -11.52 9.19
N ARG A 615 -39.12 -11.58 8.10
CA ARG A 615 -40.59 -11.64 8.15
C ARG A 615 -41.10 -13.00 8.65
N PHE A 616 -40.59 -14.10 8.09
CA PHE A 616 -41.21 -15.41 8.25
C PHE A 616 -40.57 -16.31 9.31
N PHE A 617 -39.32 -16.04 9.71
CA PHE A 617 -38.63 -16.82 10.72
C PHE A 617 -38.68 -16.14 12.08
N ASP A 618 -38.41 -16.91 13.14
CA ASP A 618 -38.19 -16.37 14.47
C ASP A 618 -36.96 -15.44 14.49
N THR A 619 -36.92 -14.56 15.49
CA THR A 619 -35.89 -13.52 15.61
C THR A 619 -34.48 -14.09 15.73
N THR A 620 -34.30 -15.25 16.36
CA THR A 620 -33.00 -15.92 16.53
C THR A 620 -32.51 -16.49 15.20
N SER A 621 -33.34 -17.27 14.50
CA SER A 621 -33.01 -17.81 13.17
C SER A 621 -32.75 -16.70 12.15
N ALA A 622 -33.52 -15.61 12.21
CA ALA A 622 -33.30 -14.45 11.34
C ALA A 622 -31.96 -13.74 11.63
N GLY A 623 -31.57 -13.64 12.90
CA GLY A 623 -30.26 -13.13 13.30
C GLY A 623 -29.11 -14.01 12.84
N GLN A 624 -29.27 -15.32 12.97
CA GLN A 624 -28.31 -16.30 12.47
C GLN A 624 -28.16 -16.22 10.94
N TYR A 625 -29.28 -16.12 10.21
CA TYR A 625 -29.25 -15.94 8.76
C TYR A 625 -28.64 -14.60 8.35
N ALA A 626 -28.90 -13.51 9.07
CA ALA A 626 -28.26 -12.23 8.82
C ALA A 626 -26.72 -12.30 8.92
N ALA A 627 -26.20 -13.08 9.89
CA ALA A 627 -24.77 -13.36 10.00
C ALA A 627 -24.26 -14.19 8.81
N LEU A 628 -25.00 -15.23 8.40
CA LEU A 628 -24.70 -16.02 7.19
C LEU A 628 -24.59 -15.13 5.95
N ALA A 629 -25.57 -14.25 5.74
CA ALA A 629 -25.60 -13.32 4.62
C ALA A 629 -24.44 -12.32 4.66
N LEU A 630 -24.08 -11.80 5.85
CA LEU A 630 -22.94 -10.89 6.00
C LEU A 630 -21.62 -11.55 5.59
N ILE A 631 -21.36 -12.78 6.06
CA ILE A 631 -20.14 -13.53 5.71
C ILE A 631 -20.15 -13.86 4.21
N GLY A 632 -21.29 -14.33 3.70
CA GLY A 632 -21.45 -14.72 2.30
C GLY A 632 -21.23 -13.59 1.29
N ARG A 633 -21.67 -12.37 1.64
CA ARG A 633 -21.45 -11.16 0.82
C ARG A 633 -19.96 -10.82 0.65
N MET A 634 -19.07 -11.36 1.48
CA MET A 634 -17.61 -11.17 1.31
C MET A 634 -17.11 -11.68 -0.05
N VAL A 635 -17.71 -12.75 -0.59
CA VAL A 635 -17.39 -13.26 -1.94
C VAL A 635 -17.69 -12.21 -3.00
N PHE A 636 -18.86 -11.57 -2.91
CA PHE A 636 -19.25 -10.52 -3.84
C PHE A 636 -18.33 -9.30 -3.74
N PHE A 637 -17.95 -8.88 -2.52
CA PHE A 637 -17.00 -7.79 -2.34
C PHE A 637 -15.60 -8.11 -2.90
N ALA A 638 -15.10 -9.33 -2.68
CA ALA A 638 -13.81 -9.76 -3.21
C ALA A 638 -13.80 -9.71 -4.76
N THR A 639 -14.91 -10.09 -5.38
CA THR A 639 -15.06 -10.15 -6.84
C THR A 639 -15.47 -8.82 -7.48
N TRP A 640 -16.00 -7.86 -6.71
CA TRP A 640 -16.39 -6.53 -7.20
C TRP A 640 -15.23 -5.75 -7.82
N SER A 641 -14.01 -5.90 -7.28
CA SER A 641 -12.79 -5.28 -7.82
C SER A 641 -12.50 -5.67 -9.28
N VAL A 642 -12.88 -6.89 -9.66
CA VAL A 642 -12.74 -7.39 -11.03
C VAL A 642 -13.65 -6.63 -11.97
N VAL A 643 -14.89 -6.43 -11.56
CA VAL A 643 -15.92 -5.72 -12.33
C VAL A 643 -15.55 -4.26 -12.52
N THR A 644 -15.16 -3.56 -11.45
CA THR A 644 -14.80 -2.13 -11.52
C THR A 644 -13.56 -1.87 -12.36
N THR A 645 -12.62 -2.82 -12.40
CA THR A 645 -11.43 -2.73 -13.26
C THR A 645 -11.76 -3.09 -14.71
N MET A 646 -12.57 -4.12 -14.93
CA MET A 646 -12.94 -4.59 -16.28
C MET A 646 -13.77 -3.54 -17.03
N PHE A 647 -14.77 -2.94 -16.38
CA PHE A 647 -15.75 -2.07 -17.01
C PHE A 647 -15.14 -0.93 -17.86
N PRO A 648 -14.25 -0.06 -17.33
CA PRO A 648 -13.68 1.04 -18.11
C PRO A 648 -12.76 0.55 -19.25
N ILE A 649 -12.02 -0.54 -19.04
CA ILE A 649 -11.11 -1.09 -20.05
C ILE A 649 -11.90 -1.62 -21.25
N VAL A 650 -12.99 -2.37 -21.00
CA VAL A 650 -13.86 -2.88 -22.07
C VAL A 650 -14.55 -1.73 -22.79
N ALA A 651 -15.09 -0.74 -22.07
CA ALA A 651 -15.73 0.43 -22.67
C ALA A 651 -14.77 1.21 -23.59
N GLN A 652 -13.53 1.46 -23.14
CA GLN A 652 -12.52 2.16 -23.92
C GLN A 652 -12.09 1.38 -25.18
N ARG A 653 -11.89 0.07 -25.05
CA ARG A 653 -11.53 -0.77 -26.20
C ARG A 653 -12.65 -0.89 -27.21
N HIS A 654 -13.90 -1.02 -26.75
CA HIS A 654 -15.06 -1.03 -27.61
C HIS A 654 -15.19 0.27 -28.41
N GLN A 655 -14.98 1.43 -27.78
CA GLN A 655 -14.97 2.73 -28.49
C GLN A 655 -13.88 2.82 -29.57
N ARG A 656 -12.76 2.11 -29.39
CA ARG A 656 -11.65 2.04 -30.35
C ARG A 656 -11.79 0.93 -31.39
N GLY A 657 -12.85 0.11 -31.33
CA GLY A 657 -13.01 -1.07 -32.19
C GLY A 657 -12.00 -2.19 -31.91
N GLU A 658 -11.32 -2.18 -30.76
CA GLU A 658 -10.32 -3.19 -30.39
C GLU A 658 -10.98 -4.46 -29.82
N SER A 659 -10.28 -5.60 -29.92
CA SER A 659 -10.76 -6.84 -29.28
C SER A 659 -10.76 -6.73 -27.75
N HIS A 660 -11.91 -7.01 -27.15
CA HIS A 660 -12.11 -6.89 -25.69
C HIS A 660 -12.66 -8.18 -25.04
N ARG A 661 -13.02 -9.20 -25.82
CA ARG A 661 -13.68 -10.42 -25.32
C ARG A 661 -12.83 -11.25 -24.36
N HIS A 662 -11.52 -11.28 -24.55
CA HIS A 662 -10.61 -11.99 -23.63
C HIS A 662 -10.65 -11.41 -22.21
N LEU A 663 -11.02 -10.13 -22.05
CA LEU A 663 -11.15 -9.50 -20.74
C LEU A 663 -12.31 -10.10 -19.93
N LEU A 664 -13.43 -10.44 -20.58
CA LEU A 664 -14.53 -11.15 -19.92
C LEU A 664 -14.07 -12.52 -19.40
N TRP A 665 -13.36 -13.30 -20.23
CA TRP A 665 -12.87 -14.61 -19.82
C TRP A 665 -11.83 -14.52 -18.70
N ASN A 666 -10.94 -13.53 -18.74
CA ASN A 666 -9.99 -13.28 -17.67
C ASN A 666 -10.71 -12.91 -16.37
N ALA A 667 -11.74 -12.06 -16.45
CA ALA A 667 -12.57 -11.69 -15.31
C ALA A 667 -13.28 -12.92 -14.71
N LEU A 668 -13.91 -13.75 -15.54
CA LEU A 668 -14.59 -14.98 -15.11
C LEU A 668 -13.62 -15.99 -14.49
N LYS A 669 -12.42 -16.18 -15.06
CA LYS A 669 -11.38 -17.05 -14.47
C LYS A 669 -10.92 -16.54 -13.12
N MET A 670 -10.72 -15.23 -12.98
CA MET A 670 -10.28 -14.63 -11.71
C MET A 670 -11.36 -14.74 -10.64
N VAL A 671 -12.60 -14.41 -10.98
CA VAL A 671 -13.76 -14.60 -10.09
C VAL A 671 -13.92 -16.06 -9.71
N GLY A 672 -13.85 -16.98 -10.67
CA GLY A 672 -13.93 -18.42 -10.41
C GLY A 672 -12.82 -18.91 -9.48
N ALA A 673 -11.57 -18.51 -9.71
CA ALA A 673 -10.45 -18.91 -8.85
C ALA A 673 -10.58 -18.40 -7.41
N VAL A 674 -10.94 -17.12 -7.23
CA VAL A 674 -11.17 -16.54 -5.90
C VAL A 674 -12.35 -17.22 -5.21
N SER A 675 -13.47 -17.39 -5.92
CA SER A 675 -14.67 -18.04 -5.39
C SER A 675 -14.45 -19.49 -4.99
N VAL A 676 -13.74 -20.29 -5.80
CA VAL A 676 -13.41 -21.68 -5.47
C VAL A 676 -12.59 -21.74 -4.19
N GLY A 677 -11.60 -20.85 -4.03
CA GLY A 677 -10.83 -20.75 -2.79
C GLY A 677 -11.71 -20.48 -1.55
N ILE A 678 -12.66 -19.54 -1.65
CA ILE A 678 -13.57 -19.20 -0.55
C ILE A 678 -14.56 -20.35 -0.27
N ILE A 679 -15.11 -20.99 -1.30
CA ILE A 679 -16.02 -22.13 -1.14
C ILE A 679 -15.29 -23.29 -0.46
N ILE A 680 -14.06 -23.61 -0.88
CA ILE A 680 -13.25 -24.66 -0.23
C ILE A 680 -12.96 -24.30 1.23
N MET A 681 -12.58 -23.06 1.52
CA MET A 681 -12.35 -22.63 2.91
C MET A 681 -13.60 -22.77 3.78
N THR A 682 -14.76 -22.38 3.26
CA THR A 682 -16.05 -22.49 3.97
C THR A 682 -16.57 -23.93 4.04
N LEU A 683 -16.07 -24.85 3.21
CA LEU A 683 -16.32 -26.29 3.34
C LEU A 683 -15.41 -26.95 4.40
N LEU A 684 -14.13 -26.59 4.43
CA LEU A 684 -13.13 -27.26 5.26
C LEU A 684 -13.18 -26.84 6.72
N ILE A 685 -13.43 -25.56 7.00
CA ILE A 685 -13.39 -25.00 8.36
C ILE A 685 -14.59 -24.10 8.73
N PRO A 686 -15.86 -24.47 8.40
CA PRO A 686 -17.03 -23.61 8.61
C PRO A 686 -17.24 -23.21 10.08
N ASN A 687 -17.11 -24.17 11.01
CA ASN A 687 -17.30 -23.92 12.45
C ASN A 687 -16.29 -22.92 13.00
N LEU A 688 -15.02 -23.02 12.57
CA LEU A 688 -13.97 -22.09 12.99
C LEU A 688 -14.26 -20.67 12.49
N ILE A 689 -14.67 -20.53 11.23
CA ILE A 689 -15.01 -19.22 10.63
C ILE A 689 -16.15 -18.57 11.42
N VAL A 690 -17.25 -19.29 11.62
CA VAL A 690 -18.43 -18.75 12.31
C VAL A 690 -18.11 -18.40 13.77
N ASN A 691 -17.37 -19.25 14.49
CA ASN A 691 -17.04 -19.01 15.89
C ASN A 691 -16.10 -17.80 16.08
N ILE A 692 -15.11 -17.63 15.19
CA ILE A 692 -14.21 -16.47 15.23
C ILE A 692 -14.98 -15.18 14.94
N LEU A 693 -15.83 -15.17 13.91
CA LEU A 693 -16.48 -13.94 13.47
C LEU A 693 -17.66 -13.55 14.37
N PHE A 694 -18.54 -14.48 14.72
CA PHE A 694 -19.79 -14.19 15.43
C PHE A 694 -19.94 -14.90 16.78
N GLY A 695 -19.26 -16.03 16.98
CA GLY A 695 -19.29 -16.80 18.24
C GLY A 695 -20.18 -18.03 18.19
N GLU A 696 -20.24 -18.75 19.32
CA GLU A 696 -20.84 -20.08 19.40
C GLU A 696 -22.36 -20.10 19.14
N GLN A 697 -23.07 -19.01 19.47
CA GLN A 697 -24.52 -18.87 19.27
C GLN A 697 -24.95 -18.91 17.79
N TYR A 698 -23.99 -18.81 16.87
CA TYR A 698 -24.21 -18.83 15.42
C TYR A 698 -23.80 -20.14 14.77
N LEU A 699 -23.27 -21.14 15.50
CA LEU A 699 -22.75 -22.37 14.90
C LEU A 699 -23.77 -23.18 14.08
N SER A 700 -25.08 -23.00 14.33
CA SER A 700 -26.16 -23.65 13.58
C SER A 700 -26.12 -23.36 12.07
N ILE A 701 -25.62 -22.20 11.65
CA ILE A 701 -25.53 -21.81 10.23
C ILE A 701 -24.24 -22.28 9.54
N ALA A 702 -23.26 -22.78 10.31
CA ALA A 702 -21.96 -23.17 9.77
C ALA A 702 -22.06 -24.18 8.59
N PRO A 703 -22.95 -25.20 8.61
CA PRO A 703 -23.12 -26.11 7.47
C PRO A 703 -23.67 -25.45 6.19
N LEU A 704 -24.36 -24.31 6.31
CA LEU A 704 -24.94 -23.58 5.18
C LEU A 704 -23.95 -22.59 4.55
N LEU A 705 -22.80 -22.35 5.18
CA LEU A 705 -21.88 -21.29 4.81
C LEU A 705 -21.34 -21.43 3.38
N TRP A 706 -20.93 -22.63 3.00
CA TRP A 706 -20.42 -22.91 1.66
C TRP A 706 -21.52 -22.79 0.60
N ALA A 707 -22.75 -23.21 0.92
CA ALA A 707 -23.87 -23.17 0.00
C ALA A 707 -24.26 -21.71 -0.28
N TYR A 708 -24.26 -20.86 0.74
CA TYR A 708 -24.47 -19.43 0.56
C TYR A 708 -23.32 -18.78 -0.22
N ALA A 709 -22.06 -19.16 0.04
CA ALA A 709 -20.90 -18.70 -0.74
C ALA A 709 -20.98 -19.12 -2.22
N LEU A 710 -21.58 -20.27 -2.52
CA LEU A 710 -21.88 -20.71 -3.89
C LEU A 710 -22.97 -19.82 -4.53
N ALA A 711 -24.05 -19.51 -3.81
CA ALA A 711 -25.10 -18.60 -4.30
C ALA A 711 -24.53 -17.21 -4.67
N THR A 712 -23.70 -16.64 -3.79
CA THR A 712 -23.07 -15.33 -4.04
C THR A 712 -22.01 -15.39 -5.14
N THR A 713 -21.35 -16.53 -5.33
CA THR A 713 -20.46 -16.78 -6.48
C THR A 713 -21.23 -16.77 -7.80
N LEU A 714 -22.36 -17.48 -7.87
CA LEU A 714 -23.22 -17.49 -9.06
C LEU A 714 -23.71 -16.07 -9.39
N TYR A 715 -24.14 -15.32 -8.37
CA TYR A 715 -24.49 -13.92 -8.55
C TYR A 715 -23.31 -13.05 -9.01
N SER A 716 -22.10 -13.30 -8.50
CA SER A 716 -20.91 -12.56 -8.94
C SER A 716 -20.60 -12.82 -10.41
N ILE A 717 -20.79 -14.04 -10.91
CA ILE A 717 -20.68 -14.39 -12.33
C ILE A 717 -21.73 -13.66 -13.17
N VAL A 718 -23.00 -13.69 -12.73
CA VAL A 718 -24.10 -12.91 -13.34
C VAL A 718 -23.72 -11.43 -13.44
N ASN A 719 -23.20 -10.86 -12.37
CA ASN A 719 -22.81 -9.46 -12.29
C ASN A 719 -21.65 -9.13 -13.26
N VAL A 720 -20.67 -10.02 -13.45
CA VAL A 720 -19.60 -9.86 -14.45
C VAL A 720 -20.17 -9.79 -15.86
N TYR A 721 -21.06 -10.71 -16.25
CA TYR A 721 -21.68 -10.71 -17.57
C TYR A 721 -22.48 -9.43 -17.82
N VAL A 722 -23.31 -9.02 -16.87
CA VAL A 722 -24.17 -7.85 -16.97
C VAL A 722 -23.34 -6.58 -17.14
N ASN A 723 -22.30 -6.39 -16.31
CA ASN A 723 -21.44 -5.21 -16.40
C ASN A 723 -20.57 -5.20 -17.67
N TYR A 724 -20.13 -6.37 -18.16
CA TYR A 724 -19.45 -6.46 -19.45
C TYR A 724 -20.36 -5.96 -20.58
N TRP A 725 -21.59 -6.45 -20.69
CA TRP A 725 -22.50 -6.04 -21.76
C TRP A 725 -22.98 -4.59 -21.61
N LEU A 726 -23.14 -4.13 -20.36
CA LEU A 726 -23.45 -2.74 -20.07
C LEU A 726 -22.32 -1.80 -20.55
N SER A 727 -21.04 -2.20 -20.39
CA SER A 727 -19.90 -1.43 -20.89
C SER A 727 -19.85 -1.31 -22.42
N VAL A 728 -20.53 -2.22 -23.12
CA VAL A 728 -20.70 -2.27 -24.59
C VAL A 728 -22.02 -1.62 -25.03
N GLY A 729 -22.79 -1.04 -24.09
CA GLY A 729 -24.06 -0.36 -24.37
C GLY A 729 -25.27 -1.28 -24.57
N LYS A 730 -25.17 -2.58 -24.25
CA LYS A 730 -26.29 -3.54 -24.35
C LYS A 730 -26.89 -3.79 -22.97
N SER A 731 -28.13 -3.35 -22.77
CA SER A 731 -28.85 -3.44 -21.48
C SER A 731 -29.67 -4.72 -21.28
N GLY A 732 -29.71 -5.64 -22.26
CA GLY A 732 -30.54 -6.85 -22.19
C GLY A 732 -30.32 -7.69 -20.92
N GLY A 733 -29.07 -7.83 -20.48
CA GLY A 733 -28.74 -8.55 -19.25
C GLY A 733 -29.31 -7.91 -17.98
N THR A 734 -29.47 -6.59 -17.96
CA THR A 734 -30.06 -5.87 -16.82
C THR A 734 -31.53 -6.26 -16.59
N TYR A 735 -32.29 -6.45 -17.67
CA TYR A 735 -33.69 -6.88 -17.55
C TYR A 735 -33.80 -8.32 -17.04
N LEU A 736 -32.89 -9.21 -17.44
CA LEU A 736 -32.84 -10.58 -16.93
C LEU A 736 -32.57 -10.60 -15.42
N VAL A 737 -31.67 -9.74 -14.92
CA VAL A 737 -31.42 -9.58 -13.48
C VAL A 737 -32.65 -9.04 -12.76
N LEU A 738 -33.38 -8.08 -13.34
CA LEU A 738 -34.60 -7.56 -12.74
C LEU A 738 -35.69 -8.64 -12.60
N VAL A 739 -35.92 -9.41 -13.66
CA VAL A 739 -36.86 -10.56 -13.63
C VAL A 739 -36.40 -11.59 -12.61
N GLY A 740 -35.10 -11.90 -12.58
CA GLY A 740 -34.52 -12.78 -11.57
C GLY A 740 -34.78 -12.29 -10.14
N GLY A 741 -34.58 -11.00 -9.87
CA GLY A 741 -34.87 -10.40 -8.56
C GLY A 741 -36.34 -10.47 -8.15
N ILE A 742 -37.27 -10.24 -9.08
CA ILE A 742 -38.71 -10.39 -8.81
C ILE A 742 -39.05 -11.85 -8.53
N MET A 743 -38.53 -12.78 -9.33
CA MET A 743 -38.70 -14.22 -9.10
C MET A 743 -38.09 -14.67 -7.77
N GLN A 744 -36.98 -14.07 -7.32
CA GLN A 744 -36.40 -14.35 -6.01
C GLN A 744 -37.38 -14.04 -4.90
N VAL A 745 -38.00 -12.86 -4.94
CA VAL A 745 -39.00 -12.46 -3.94
C VAL A 745 -40.17 -13.43 -3.93
N ILE A 746 -40.72 -13.75 -5.10
CA ILE A 746 -41.87 -14.66 -5.22
C ILE A 746 -41.52 -16.05 -4.69
N LEU A 747 -40.40 -16.63 -5.13
CA LEU A 747 -39.99 -17.97 -4.72
C LEU A 747 -39.69 -18.05 -3.24
N LEU A 748 -39.01 -17.05 -2.66
CA LEU A 748 -38.73 -17.04 -1.23
C LEU A 748 -40.00 -16.81 -0.39
N VAL A 749 -40.99 -16.06 -0.88
CA VAL A 749 -42.30 -15.96 -0.20
C VAL A 749 -43.05 -17.28 -0.25
N LEU A 750 -42.91 -18.07 -1.31
CA LEU A 750 -43.60 -19.37 -1.43
C LEU A 750 -42.83 -20.54 -0.79
N LEU A 751 -41.50 -20.49 -0.76
CA LEU A 751 -40.59 -21.57 -0.37
C LEU A 751 -39.60 -21.09 0.71
N HIS A 752 -40.05 -21.07 1.98
CA HIS A 752 -39.25 -20.63 3.12
C HIS A 752 -39.39 -21.53 4.37
N GLN A 753 -39.63 -22.83 4.19
CA GLN A 753 -39.90 -23.73 5.33
C GLN A 753 -38.70 -23.85 6.30
N THR A 754 -37.47 -23.72 5.79
CA THR A 754 -36.23 -23.77 6.59
C THR A 754 -35.18 -22.84 6.01
N LEU A 755 -34.16 -22.47 6.81
CA LEU A 755 -33.05 -21.66 6.32
C LEU A 755 -32.29 -22.32 5.16
N SER A 756 -32.19 -23.66 5.15
CA SER A 756 -31.55 -24.38 4.05
C SER A 756 -32.32 -24.24 2.75
N VAL A 757 -33.66 -24.31 2.78
CA VAL A 757 -34.51 -24.10 1.60
C VAL A 757 -34.30 -22.70 1.02
N VAL A 758 -34.23 -21.67 1.87
CA VAL A 758 -33.96 -20.28 1.43
C VAL A 758 -32.64 -20.18 0.66
N VAL A 759 -31.58 -20.86 1.13
CA VAL A 759 -30.27 -20.89 0.44
C VAL A 759 -30.34 -21.67 -0.86
N TRP A 760 -31.01 -22.83 -0.89
CA TRP A 760 -31.13 -23.63 -2.11
C TRP A 760 -31.96 -22.96 -3.20
N VAL A 761 -33.03 -22.24 -2.83
CA VAL A 761 -33.81 -21.41 -3.76
C VAL A 761 -32.92 -20.36 -4.42
N GLN A 762 -32.05 -19.71 -3.64
CA GLN A 762 -31.10 -18.74 -4.20
C GLN A 762 -30.08 -19.38 -5.13
N ILE A 763 -29.51 -20.54 -4.78
CA ILE A 763 -28.56 -21.26 -5.66
C ILE A 763 -29.25 -21.61 -6.99
N GLY A 764 -30.45 -22.20 -6.93
CA GLY A 764 -31.19 -22.60 -8.12
C GLY A 764 -31.55 -21.41 -9.01
N LEU A 765 -31.98 -20.30 -8.41
CA LEU A 765 -32.33 -19.10 -9.15
C LEU A 765 -31.10 -18.37 -9.73
N MET A 766 -30.04 -18.17 -8.94
CA MET A 766 -28.82 -17.55 -9.46
C MET A 766 -28.16 -18.42 -10.53
N GLY A 767 -28.23 -19.74 -10.39
CA GLY A 767 -27.78 -20.69 -11.40
C GLY A 767 -28.59 -20.58 -12.70
N SER A 768 -29.92 -20.48 -12.62
CA SER A 768 -30.77 -20.34 -13.80
C SER A 768 -30.57 -18.98 -14.50
N VAL A 769 -30.42 -17.90 -13.73
CA VAL A 769 -30.10 -16.56 -14.28
C VAL A 769 -28.72 -16.57 -14.95
N ALA A 770 -27.71 -17.18 -14.32
CA ALA A 770 -26.37 -17.31 -14.88
C ALA A 770 -26.38 -18.11 -16.20
N LEU A 771 -27.08 -19.25 -16.23
CA LEU A 771 -27.21 -20.07 -17.43
C LEU A 771 -27.93 -19.31 -18.56
N THR A 772 -29.03 -18.62 -18.23
CA THR A 772 -29.79 -17.82 -19.20
C THR A 772 -28.94 -16.70 -19.79
N LEU A 773 -28.12 -16.04 -18.97
CA LEU A 773 -27.19 -15.02 -19.43
C LEU A 773 -26.10 -15.57 -20.35
N VAL A 774 -25.57 -16.76 -20.06
CA VAL A 774 -24.59 -17.43 -20.92
C VAL A 774 -25.21 -17.76 -22.28
N VAL A 775 -26.45 -18.26 -22.30
CA VAL A 775 -27.18 -18.54 -23.54
C VAL A 775 -27.45 -17.25 -24.32
N TRP A 776 -27.89 -16.20 -23.64
CA TRP A 776 -28.13 -14.88 -24.23
C TRP A 776 -26.85 -14.27 -24.83
N ASP A 777 -25.74 -14.39 -24.11
CA ASP A 777 -24.42 -13.95 -24.55
C ASP A 777 -23.98 -14.67 -25.84
N GLN A 778 -24.13 -16.00 -25.90
CA GLN A 778 -23.85 -16.80 -27.10
C GLN A 778 -24.76 -16.43 -28.27
N TRP A 779 -26.04 -16.15 -28.01
CA TRP A 779 -26.99 -15.72 -29.04
C TRP A 779 -26.62 -14.37 -29.64
N ILE A 780 -26.21 -13.41 -28.81
CA ILE A 780 -25.73 -12.11 -29.29
C ILE A 780 -24.50 -12.29 -30.18
N MET A 781 -23.56 -13.13 -29.77
CA MET A 781 -22.35 -13.39 -30.55
C MET A 781 -22.67 -13.95 -31.94
N ARG A 782 -23.61 -14.90 -32.03
CA ARG A 782 -24.06 -15.46 -33.32
C ARG A 782 -24.72 -14.41 -34.22
N LYS A 783 -25.45 -13.45 -33.64
CA LYS A 783 -26.06 -12.35 -34.42
C LYS A 783 -25.03 -11.34 -34.93
N SER A 784 -23.98 -11.04 -34.17
CA SER A 784 -22.92 -10.12 -34.59
C SER A 784 -21.97 -10.68 -35.65
N VAL A 785 -22.00 -11.99 -35.92
CA VAL A 785 -21.15 -12.67 -36.91
C VAL A 785 -21.88 -12.91 -38.24
N ARG A 786 -23.16 -12.51 -38.39
CA ARG A 786 -23.80 -12.56 -39.71
C ARG A 786 -23.15 -11.49 -40.61
N PRO A 787 -22.61 -11.87 -41.78
CA PRO A 787 -21.98 -10.92 -42.68
C PRO A 787 -23.04 -9.91 -43.13
N VAL A 788 -22.67 -8.63 -43.10
CA VAL A 788 -23.36 -7.60 -43.86
C VAL A 788 -23.25 -8.03 -45.31
N VAL A 789 -24.38 -8.45 -45.90
CA VAL A 789 -24.47 -8.63 -47.35
C VAL A 789 -24.15 -7.27 -47.95
N THR A 790 -23.01 -7.17 -48.62
CA THR A 790 -22.65 -5.99 -49.41
C THR A 790 -23.71 -5.78 -50.50
N PRO A 791 -24.18 -4.55 -50.76
CA PRO A 791 -25.22 -4.27 -51.76
C PRO A 791 -24.80 -4.45 -53.22
N THR A 792 -23.85 -5.34 -53.53
CA THR A 792 -23.26 -5.50 -54.87
C THR A 792 -23.65 -6.79 -55.59
N GLU A 793 -24.50 -7.64 -55.01
CA GLU A 793 -24.96 -8.89 -55.68
C GLU A 793 -26.47 -8.93 -55.97
N ALA A 794 -27.15 -7.77 -56.00
CA ALA A 794 -28.57 -7.68 -56.36
C ALA A 794 -28.83 -7.15 -57.79
N VAL A 795 -27.84 -7.20 -58.69
CA VAL A 795 -27.96 -6.71 -60.08
C VAL A 795 -27.77 -7.83 -61.14
N GLU A 796 -27.54 -9.09 -60.77
CA GLU A 796 -27.46 -10.19 -61.76
C GLU A 796 -28.27 -11.45 -61.40
N ALA A 797 -29.54 -11.28 -61.01
CA ALA A 797 -30.54 -12.35 -61.07
C ALA A 797 -31.95 -11.82 -61.35
#